data_AF-A0A2V7KVC7-F1
#
_entry.id   AF-A0A2V7KVC7-F1
#
_cell.length_a   1.000
_cell.length_b   1.000
_cell.length_c   1.000
_cell.angle_alpha   90.00
_cell.angle_beta   90.00
_cell.angle_gamma   90.00
#
_symmetry.space_group_name_H-M   'P 1'
#
loop_
_entity.id
_entity.type
_entity.pdbx_description
1 polymer ?
#
loop_
_entity_poly.entity_id
_entity_poly.type
_entity_poly.pdbx_seq_one_letter_code
_entity_poly.pdbx_strand_id
1 'polypeptide(L)'
;MTLALIIGVLVIVWVVYTFNRLIYLRRLSDNAWSDIDVQLKRRHDLIPNVVAVVQGHAGYERGTLEAVVAARGRAVQASQAGPAARAREEDPLANALQRILVVAENYPELKAAASFASLQTTLTDVEDHLQNARRYYNAVVRDFNTAIAQFPAGVVAGMMGLKPREFFGLDDPSERAVPKVPLVILLLILGATSLHAQRSYTIDRFDARIRVNRDASVDVTETITASFVGSYNGLYRTIPLDYRTSTGLNWTLGIALQSAKDDAGNELRAESSRQGADIKYKIWIPGAANATRTIVLRYRATNGLRFFGEHDELYWNITGDEWEVPVHAASAEIDLPANTPGVRAIAFNGVYGATARDAKVMIDGDIVRIAMPQGLGYHEGLTAVVGWDKGVVAAPGAAAKLLSTLRSNWPLFIPIAVFGFALLSWWRRGRDPRRRPITVQYEPPKGMTPAEAGTLIDNSADMRDITATLVNLAVNGYLRIEERQNPKLLGLFGGGTEYSLHRLKPVTTSNDGLTDNENRVFTGIFDRRAEVVPLSVLKDEFYKELPLIRGAIFDGLVTKGFYRNRPDNVRNNWMGAAVGIGMLVGIGGIYLSKLTLLTPVPFVVAGVVSGLILLCFAQIMPARTESGARALEQVLGFEEFLRRVESENLKRVIIGHPELFDKYLPYAMAFGVEQQFARAFQGIYTEAPRWYVGPSVMSFNVGHFSSSMSHLSSVASSTMSSSPRSSNGSGFGGGGGSGGGGGGGGGGAF
;
A
#
# COMPACT_ATOMS: atom_id res chain seq x y z
N MET A 1 -16.07 -17.98 10.06
CA MET A 1 -17.10 -17.00 10.51
C MET A 1 -16.51 -15.60 10.77
N THR A 2 -15.39 -15.48 11.47
CA THR A 2 -14.73 -14.18 11.79
C THR A 2 -14.22 -13.40 10.57
N LEU A 3 -13.61 -14.08 9.58
CA LEU A 3 -13.12 -13.44 8.35
C LEU A 3 -14.24 -12.83 7.50
N ALA A 4 -15.36 -13.55 7.34
CA ALA A 4 -16.52 -13.06 6.60
C ALA A 4 -17.16 -11.83 7.27
N LEU A 5 -17.13 -11.77 8.61
CA LEU A 5 -17.68 -10.67 9.38
C LEU A 5 -16.81 -9.41 9.25
N ILE A 6 -15.48 -9.56 9.27
CA ILE A 6 -14.54 -8.46 9.03
C ILE A 6 -14.67 -7.94 7.60
N ILE A 7 -14.73 -8.83 6.60
CA ILE A 7 -14.94 -8.44 5.20
C ILE A 7 -16.29 -7.73 5.04
N GLY A 8 -17.34 -8.23 5.68
CA GLY A 8 -18.66 -7.60 5.66
C GLY A 8 -18.66 -6.18 6.21
N VAL A 9 -18.03 -5.95 7.37
CA VAL A 9 -17.91 -4.61 7.97
C VAL A 9 -17.11 -3.67 7.06
N LEU A 10 -16.00 -4.13 6.48
CA LEU A 10 -15.19 -3.32 5.57
C LEU A 10 -15.96 -2.93 4.29
N VAL A 11 -16.76 -3.84 3.74
CA VAL A 11 -17.62 -3.55 2.58
C VAL A 11 -18.68 -2.51 2.93
N ILE A 12 -19.33 -2.63 4.10
CA ILE A 12 -20.36 -1.67 4.54
C ILE A 12 -19.77 -0.27 4.72
N VAL A 13 -18.64 -0.16 5.44
CA VAL A 13 -17.95 1.12 5.63
C VAL A 13 -17.55 1.75 4.29
N TRP A 14 -17.06 0.93 3.37
CA TRP A 14 -16.70 1.36 2.02
C TRP A 14 -17.89 1.89 1.22
N VAL A 15 -19.04 1.20 1.24
CA VAL A 15 -20.27 1.64 0.55
C VAL A 15 -20.75 2.97 1.12
N VAL A 16 -20.83 3.10 2.45
CA VAL A 16 -21.29 4.34 3.12
C VAL A 16 -20.39 5.52 2.78
N TYR A 17 -19.08 5.33 2.81
CA TYR A 17 -18.12 6.37 2.44
C TYR A 17 -18.27 6.81 0.98
N THR A 18 -18.35 5.84 0.06
CA THR A 18 -18.47 6.11 -1.38
C THR A 18 -19.78 6.84 -1.70
N PHE A 19 -20.87 6.43 -1.07
CA PHE A 19 -22.17 7.08 -1.17
C PHE A 19 -22.08 8.57 -0.77
N ASN A 20 -21.52 8.84 0.42
CA ASN A 20 -21.38 10.21 0.93
C ASN A 20 -20.50 11.09 0.03
N ARG A 21 -19.40 10.53 -0.49
CA ARG A 21 -18.50 11.23 -1.41
C ARG A 21 -19.18 11.61 -2.72
N LEU A 22 -19.94 10.70 -3.33
CA LEU A 22 -20.64 10.96 -4.59
C LEU A 22 -21.74 12.01 -4.43
N ILE A 23 -22.48 11.97 -3.31
CA ILE A 23 -23.46 13.03 -2.97
C ILE A 23 -22.78 14.38 -2.76
N TYR A 24 -21.63 14.41 -2.07
CA TYR A 24 -20.88 15.64 -1.87
C TYR A 24 -20.45 16.28 -3.21
N LEU A 25 -19.84 15.51 -4.11
CA LEU A 25 -19.41 16.01 -5.42
C LEU A 25 -20.59 16.48 -6.29
N ARG A 26 -21.74 15.80 -6.20
CA ARG A 26 -22.97 16.23 -6.86
C ARG A 26 -23.42 17.61 -6.36
N ARG A 27 -23.51 17.78 -5.03
CA ARG A 27 -23.90 19.06 -4.42
C ARG A 27 -22.90 20.18 -4.72
N LEU A 28 -21.60 19.86 -4.72
CA LEU A 28 -20.56 20.83 -5.02
C LEU A 28 -20.62 21.30 -6.47
N SER A 29 -20.94 20.38 -7.39
CA SER A 29 -21.21 20.71 -8.80
C SER A 29 -22.45 21.60 -8.95
N ASP A 30 -23.51 21.37 -8.16
CA ASP A 30 -24.73 22.21 -8.15
C ASP A 30 -24.43 23.61 -7.61
N ASN A 31 -23.65 23.72 -6.53
CA ASN A 31 -23.27 24.99 -5.94
C ASN A 31 -22.37 25.82 -6.88
N ALA A 32 -21.38 25.18 -7.50
CA ALA A 32 -20.49 25.85 -8.46
C ALA A 32 -21.25 26.34 -9.70
N TRP A 33 -22.28 25.60 -10.14
CA TRP A 33 -23.17 26.05 -11.21
C TRP A 33 -23.95 27.30 -10.81
N SER A 34 -24.48 27.32 -9.58
CA SER A 34 -25.22 28.47 -9.05
C SER A 34 -24.37 29.73 -8.98
N ASP A 35 -23.06 29.61 -8.72
CA ASP A 35 -22.16 30.78 -8.67
C ASP A 35 -21.95 31.39 -10.06
N ILE A 36 -21.76 30.57 -11.09
CA ILE A 36 -21.74 31.02 -12.50
C ILE A 36 -23.04 31.73 -12.84
N ASP A 37 -24.19 31.14 -12.49
CA ASP A 37 -25.51 31.71 -12.78
C ASP A 37 -25.68 33.11 -12.17
N VAL A 38 -25.22 33.31 -10.93
CA VAL A 38 -25.24 34.61 -10.24
C VAL A 38 -24.36 35.64 -10.95
N GLN A 39 -23.13 35.28 -11.35
CA GLN A 39 -22.23 36.22 -12.04
C GLN A 39 -22.73 36.58 -13.44
N LEU A 40 -23.26 35.61 -14.19
CA LEU A 40 -23.89 35.86 -15.49
C LEU A 40 -25.06 36.84 -15.36
N LYS A 41 -25.91 36.66 -14.33
CA LYS A 41 -27.01 37.58 -14.06
C LYS A 41 -26.51 38.99 -13.73
N ARG A 42 -25.50 39.13 -12.86
CA ARG A 42 -24.87 40.42 -12.54
C ARG A 42 -24.33 41.10 -13.79
N ARG A 43 -23.66 40.35 -14.68
CA ARG A 43 -23.20 40.87 -15.97
C ARG A 43 -24.35 41.38 -16.82
N HIS A 44 -25.44 40.61 -16.93
CA HIS A 44 -26.62 41.01 -17.70
C HIS A 44 -27.31 42.25 -17.15
N ASP A 45 -27.29 42.44 -15.83
CA ASP A 45 -27.90 43.57 -15.14
C ASP A 45 -27.08 44.86 -15.29
N LEU A 46 -25.76 44.76 -15.53
CA LEU A 46 -24.87 45.91 -15.76
C LEU A 46 -24.95 46.48 -17.18
N ILE A 47 -25.34 45.67 -18.17
CA ILE A 47 -25.32 46.07 -19.59
C ILE A 47 -26.19 47.29 -19.90
N PRO A 48 -27.44 47.42 -19.40
CA PRO A 48 -28.24 48.62 -19.66
C PRO A 48 -27.56 49.91 -19.19
N ASN A 49 -26.84 49.86 -18.06
CA ASN A 49 -26.11 51.00 -17.54
C ASN A 49 -24.88 51.34 -18.41
N VAL A 50 -24.15 50.31 -18.86
CA VAL A 50 -23.04 50.48 -19.82
C VAL A 50 -23.53 51.12 -21.11
N VAL A 51 -24.64 50.63 -21.67
CA VAL A 51 -25.24 51.19 -22.91
C VAL A 51 -25.66 52.64 -22.72
N ALA A 52 -26.31 52.98 -21.60
CA ALA A 52 -26.76 54.34 -21.31
C ALA A 52 -25.60 55.35 -21.19
N VAL A 53 -24.51 54.96 -20.52
CA VAL A 53 -23.33 55.82 -20.35
C VAL A 53 -22.59 56.01 -21.67
N VAL A 54 -22.37 54.94 -22.44
CA VAL A 54 -21.69 55.03 -23.74
C VAL A 54 -22.53 55.83 -24.75
N GLN A 55 -23.86 55.66 -24.75
CA GLN A 55 -24.74 56.41 -25.65
C GLN A 55 -24.75 57.92 -25.35
N GLY A 56 -24.52 58.33 -24.10
CA GLY A 56 -24.43 59.73 -23.69
C GLY A 56 -23.18 60.48 -24.17
N HIS A 57 -22.07 59.76 -24.42
CA HIS A 57 -20.78 60.36 -24.80
C HIS A 57 -20.28 59.94 -26.20
N ALA A 58 -20.75 58.82 -26.74
CA ALA A 58 -20.29 58.22 -28.00
C ALA A 58 -21.47 57.83 -28.92
N GLY A 59 -22.40 58.76 -29.15
CA GLY A 59 -23.66 58.51 -29.89
C GLY A 59 -23.52 58.06 -31.36
N TYR A 60 -22.32 58.12 -31.94
CA TYR A 60 -22.04 57.64 -33.31
C TYR A 60 -21.80 56.11 -33.39
N GLU A 61 -21.62 55.42 -32.26
CA GLU A 61 -21.32 53.98 -32.16
C GLU A 61 -22.58 53.08 -32.06
N ARG A 62 -23.63 53.41 -32.82
CA ARG A 62 -24.92 52.70 -32.77
C ARG A 62 -24.81 51.20 -33.07
N GLY A 63 -24.01 50.82 -34.06
CA GLY A 63 -23.84 49.42 -34.45
C GLY A 63 -23.19 48.56 -33.35
N THR A 64 -22.26 49.13 -32.59
CA THR A 64 -21.58 48.45 -31.48
C THR A 64 -22.53 48.24 -30.30
N LEU A 65 -23.38 49.24 -30.00
CA LEU A 65 -24.40 49.16 -28.95
C LEU A 65 -25.51 48.17 -29.29
N GLU A 66 -25.98 48.14 -30.54
CA GLU A 66 -26.98 47.17 -31.03
C GLU A 66 -26.47 45.73 -30.92
N ALA A 67 -25.20 45.48 -31.26
CA ALA A 67 -24.59 44.17 -31.14
C ALA A 67 -24.57 43.65 -29.68
N VAL A 68 -24.34 44.55 -28.71
CA VAL A 68 -24.29 44.22 -27.28
C VAL A 68 -25.68 43.92 -26.74
N VAL A 69 -26.68 44.72 -27.12
CA VAL A 69 -28.09 44.49 -26.75
C VAL A 69 -28.61 43.18 -27.36
N ALA A 70 -28.29 42.89 -28.62
CA ALA A 70 -28.65 41.64 -29.28
C ALA A 70 -27.96 40.42 -28.64
N ALA A 71 -26.67 40.53 -28.30
CA ALA A 71 -25.94 39.47 -27.61
C ALA A 71 -26.50 39.21 -26.20
N ARG A 72 -26.87 40.27 -25.46
CA ARG A 72 -27.55 40.14 -24.16
C ARG A 72 -28.89 39.42 -24.31
N GLY A 73 -29.69 39.77 -25.31
CA GLY A 73 -30.98 39.13 -25.56
C GLY A 73 -30.86 37.62 -25.73
N ARG A 74 -29.88 37.16 -26.52
CA ARG A 74 -29.58 35.74 -26.72
C ARG A 74 -29.08 35.05 -25.44
N ALA A 75 -28.16 35.67 -24.72
CA ALA A 75 -27.65 35.16 -23.45
C ALA A 75 -28.74 34.99 -22.38
N VAL A 76 -29.64 35.98 -22.26
CA VAL A 76 -30.78 35.92 -21.32
C VAL A 76 -31.79 34.85 -21.73
N GLN A 77 -32.05 34.68 -23.02
CA GLN A 77 -32.93 33.61 -23.51
C GLN A 77 -32.36 32.21 -23.23
N ALA A 78 -31.04 32.05 -23.24
CA ALA A 78 -30.33 30.82 -22.90
C ALA A 78 -30.20 30.56 -21.38
N SER A 79 -30.76 31.42 -20.51
CA SER A 79 -30.64 31.29 -19.05
C SER A 79 -31.18 29.97 -18.50
N GLN A 80 -32.18 29.38 -19.16
CA GLN A 80 -32.80 28.10 -18.78
C GLN A 80 -32.17 26.88 -19.47
N ALA A 81 -31.17 27.08 -20.33
CA ALA A 81 -30.49 26.00 -21.04
C ALA A 81 -29.42 25.32 -20.17
N GLY A 82 -29.00 24.12 -20.57
CA GLY A 82 -27.90 23.40 -19.91
C GLY A 82 -26.56 24.16 -19.98
N PRO A 83 -25.59 23.85 -19.11
CA PRO A 83 -24.32 24.57 -19.01
C PRO A 83 -23.57 24.75 -20.33
N ALA A 84 -23.52 23.73 -21.16
CA ALA A 84 -22.82 23.81 -22.44
C ALA A 84 -23.54 24.74 -23.45
N ALA A 85 -24.87 24.64 -23.52
CA ALA A 85 -25.68 25.50 -24.40
C ALA A 85 -25.65 26.97 -23.94
N ARG A 86 -25.67 27.20 -22.63
CA ARG A 86 -25.61 28.53 -22.05
C ARG A 86 -24.27 29.22 -22.32
N ALA A 87 -23.15 28.49 -22.23
CA ALA A 87 -21.84 29.05 -22.53
C ALA A 87 -21.72 29.61 -23.96
N ARG A 88 -22.27 28.88 -24.96
CA ARG A 88 -22.21 29.27 -26.38
C ARG A 88 -22.88 30.62 -26.68
N GLU A 89 -23.94 30.96 -25.94
CA GLU A 89 -24.65 32.23 -26.11
C GLU A 89 -24.06 33.36 -25.25
N GLU A 90 -23.23 33.04 -24.27
CA GLU A 90 -22.54 34.00 -23.39
C GLU A 90 -21.19 34.49 -23.96
N ASP A 91 -20.55 33.71 -24.85
CA ASP A 91 -19.28 34.08 -25.50
C ASP A 91 -19.40 35.29 -26.47
N PRO A 92 -20.43 35.39 -27.33
CA PRO A 92 -20.65 36.58 -28.15
C PRO A 92 -20.83 37.85 -27.32
N LEU A 93 -21.43 37.73 -26.13
CA LEU A 93 -21.66 38.85 -25.24
C LEU A 93 -20.35 39.35 -24.59
N ALA A 94 -19.50 38.44 -24.12
CA ALA A 94 -18.18 38.79 -23.60
C ALA A 94 -17.34 39.54 -24.65
N ASN A 95 -17.34 39.06 -25.90
CA ASN A 95 -16.65 39.69 -27.01
C ASN A 95 -17.20 41.08 -27.36
N ALA A 96 -18.53 41.26 -27.28
CA ALA A 96 -19.17 42.55 -27.52
C ALA A 96 -18.81 43.58 -26.44
N LEU A 97 -18.69 43.15 -25.18
CA LEU A 97 -18.28 44.00 -24.05
C LEU A 97 -16.81 44.44 -24.16
N GLN A 98 -15.90 43.53 -24.56
CA GLN A 98 -14.51 43.89 -24.83
C GLN A 98 -14.38 44.94 -25.93
N ARG A 99 -15.21 44.83 -26.99
CA ARG A 99 -15.24 45.84 -28.06
C ARG A 99 -15.70 47.21 -27.56
N ILE A 100 -16.65 47.29 -26.62
CA ILE A 100 -17.03 48.57 -25.99
C ILE A 100 -15.84 49.20 -25.26
N LEU A 101 -15.06 48.41 -24.50
CA LEU A 101 -13.89 48.92 -23.79
C LEU A 101 -12.81 49.45 -24.74
N VAL A 102 -12.61 48.78 -25.89
CA VAL A 102 -11.70 49.25 -26.94
C VAL A 102 -12.22 50.52 -27.62
N VAL A 103 -13.52 50.62 -27.89
CA VAL A 103 -14.13 51.84 -28.45
C VAL A 103 -13.96 53.02 -27.50
N ALA A 104 -14.06 52.80 -26.19
CA ALA A 104 -13.88 53.87 -25.20
C ALA A 104 -12.47 54.50 -25.19
N GLU A 105 -11.44 53.79 -25.66
CA GLU A 105 -10.09 54.35 -25.82
C GLU A 105 -10.04 55.46 -26.88
N ASN A 106 -10.93 55.43 -27.88
CA ASN A 106 -11.01 56.45 -28.93
C ASN A 106 -11.80 57.70 -28.51
N TYR A 107 -12.43 57.69 -27.33
CA TYR A 107 -13.25 58.79 -26.81
C TYR A 107 -12.74 59.26 -25.42
N PRO A 108 -11.78 60.21 -25.37
CA PRO A 108 -11.16 60.67 -24.12
C PRO A 108 -12.15 61.20 -23.08
N GLU A 109 -13.23 61.86 -23.52
CA GLU A 109 -14.28 62.37 -22.62
C GLU A 109 -15.08 61.26 -21.94
N LEU A 110 -15.33 60.14 -22.63
CA LEU A 110 -15.99 58.96 -22.06
C LEU A 110 -15.06 58.26 -21.06
N LYS A 111 -13.77 58.15 -21.38
CA LYS A 111 -12.75 57.56 -20.50
C LYS A 111 -12.55 58.37 -19.21
N ALA A 112 -12.67 59.70 -19.28
CA ALA A 112 -12.56 60.58 -18.12
C ALA A 112 -13.84 60.64 -17.26
N ALA A 113 -14.97 60.12 -17.74
CA ALA A 113 -16.22 60.12 -17.00
C ALA A 113 -16.15 59.14 -15.81
N ALA A 114 -16.33 59.64 -14.59
CA ALA A 114 -16.29 58.85 -13.36
C ALA A 114 -17.30 57.68 -13.35
N SER A 115 -18.46 57.86 -13.99
CA SER A 115 -19.49 56.82 -14.16
C SER A 115 -19.02 55.67 -15.05
N PHE A 116 -18.28 55.96 -16.11
CA PHE A 116 -17.74 54.95 -17.02
C PHE A 116 -16.55 54.20 -16.41
N ALA A 117 -15.64 54.91 -15.74
CA ALA A 117 -14.50 54.29 -15.05
C ALA A 117 -14.96 53.29 -13.96
N SER A 118 -16.00 53.65 -13.18
CA SER A 118 -16.60 52.76 -12.17
C SER A 118 -17.26 51.51 -12.80
N LEU A 119 -17.97 51.68 -13.92
CA LEU A 119 -18.58 50.57 -14.65
C LEU A 119 -17.52 49.65 -15.28
N GLN A 120 -16.42 50.21 -15.79
CA GLN A 120 -15.29 49.45 -16.32
C GLN A 120 -14.65 48.56 -15.25
N THR A 121 -14.39 49.11 -14.06
CA THR A 121 -13.87 48.33 -12.92
C THR A 121 -14.85 47.23 -12.52
N THR A 122 -16.13 47.57 -12.35
CA THR A 122 -17.17 46.59 -11.96
C THR A 122 -17.33 45.47 -12.99
N LEU A 123 -17.27 45.81 -14.29
CA LEU A 123 -17.36 44.84 -15.38
C LEU A 123 -16.14 43.92 -15.41
N THR A 124 -14.95 44.47 -15.19
CA THR A 124 -13.70 43.71 -15.10
C THR A 124 -13.74 42.74 -13.93
N ASP A 125 -14.17 43.19 -12.75
CA ASP A 125 -14.34 42.35 -11.56
C ASP A 125 -15.33 41.19 -11.82
N VAL A 126 -16.48 41.49 -12.46
CA VAL A 126 -17.49 40.47 -12.80
C VAL A 126 -16.94 39.45 -13.80
N GLU A 127 -16.17 39.88 -14.79
CA GLU A 127 -15.51 38.97 -15.74
C GLU A 127 -14.43 38.12 -15.06
N ASP A 128 -13.60 38.69 -14.20
CA ASP A 128 -12.59 37.94 -13.44
C ASP A 128 -13.23 36.89 -12.52
N HIS A 129 -14.31 37.27 -11.81
CA HIS A 129 -15.10 36.33 -11.02
C HIS A 129 -15.75 35.25 -11.87
N LEU A 130 -16.29 35.59 -13.04
CA LEU A 130 -16.90 34.64 -13.96
C LEU A 130 -15.86 33.64 -14.52
N GLN A 131 -14.65 34.09 -14.85
CA GLN A 131 -13.54 33.21 -15.27
C GLN A 131 -13.10 32.27 -14.15
N ASN A 132 -13.05 32.76 -12.91
CA ASN A 132 -12.76 31.93 -11.74
C ASN A 132 -13.85 30.91 -11.46
N ALA A 133 -15.12 31.32 -11.46
CA ALA A 133 -16.28 30.45 -11.27
C ALA A 133 -16.36 29.37 -12.37
N ARG A 134 -16.06 29.73 -13.63
CA ARG A 134 -15.94 28.79 -14.76
C ARG A 134 -14.86 27.74 -14.53
N ARG A 135 -13.64 28.16 -14.16
CA ARG A 135 -12.53 27.23 -13.86
C ARG A 135 -12.89 26.27 -12.73
N TYR A 136 -13.50 26.79 -11.66
CA TYR A 136 -13.93 26.01 -10.52
C TYR A 136 -15.03 25.01 -10.87
N TYR A 137 -16.11 25.44 -11.52
CA TYR A 137 -17.20 24.54 -11.96
C TYR A 137 -16.68 23.40 -12.84
N ASN A 138 -15.85 23.73 -13.83
CA ASN A 138 -15.30 22.73 -14.74
C ASN A 138 -14.38 21.74 -13.99
N ALA A 139 -13.57 22.19 -13.03
CA ALA A 139 -12.76 21.29 -12.20
C ALA A 139 -13.64 20.31 -11.39
N VAL A 140 -14.73 20.81 -10.80
CA VAL A 140 -15.65 20.01 -9.99
C VAL A 140 -16.43 19.00 -10.84
N VAL A 141 -16.92 19.41 -12.01
CA VAL A 141 -17.59 18.52 -12.96
C VAL A 141 -16.66 17.42 -13.44
N ARG A 142 -15.38 17.76 -13.73
CA ARG A 142 -14.35 16.77 -14.05
C ARG A 142 -14.20 15.75 -12.93
N ASP A 143 -14.06 16.20 -11.69
CA ASP A 143 -13.85 15.32 -10.54
C ASP A 143 -15.07 14.43 -10.26
N PHE A 144 -16.28 14.97 -10.42
CA PHE A 144 -17.54 14.21 -10.34
C PHE A 144 -17.62 13.14 -11.43
N ASN A 145 -17.39 13.52 -12.70
CA ASN A 145 -17.41 12.61 -13.85
C ASN A 145 -16.33 11.51 -13.73
N THR A 146 -15.17 11.87 -13.20
CA THR A 146 -14.08 10.92 -12.91
C THR A 146 -14.48 9.93 -11.81
N ALA A 147 -15.11 10.42 -10.74
CA ALA A 147 -15.51 9.59 -9.61
C ALA A 147 -16.58 8.55 -9.98
N ILE A 148 -17.55 8.90 -10.83
CA ILE A 148 -18.58 7.96 -11.29
C ILE A 148 -18.06 6.95 -12.32
N ALA A 149 -16.94 7.24 -12.99
CA ALA A 149 -16.34 6.37 -14.01
C ALA A 149 -15.29 5.37 -13.45
N GLN A 150 -14.85 5.52 -12.20
CA GLN A 150 -13.79 4.70 -11.60
C GLN A 150 -14.34 3.55 -10.74
N PHE A 151 -13.83 2.34 -10.93
CA PHE A 151 -14.07 1.23 -10.01
C PHE A 151 -13.30 1.46 -8.68
N PRO A 152 -13.91 1.22 -7.51
CA PRO A 152 -15.22 0.61 -7.29
C PRO A 152 -16.40 1.60 -7.16
N ALA A 153 -16.15 2.91 -7.19
CA ALA A 153 -17.18 3.94 -7.02
C ALA A 153 -18.26 3.92 -8.12
N GLY A 154 -17.92 3.54 -9.35
CA GLY A 154 -18.84 3.43 -10.48
C GLY A 154 -19.96 2.40 -10.26
N VAL A 155 -19.74 1.37 -9.44
CA VAL A 155 -20.79 0.40 -9.07
C VAL A 155 -21.85 1.08 -8.20
N VAL A 156 -21.41 1.82 -7.18
CA VAL A 156 -22.30 2.57 -6.28
C VAL A 156 -22.99 3.71 -7.05
N ALA A 157 -22.26 4.41 -7.92
CA ALA A 157 -22.80 5.46 -8.78
C ALA A 157 -23.89 4.94 -9.74
N GLY A 158 -23.67 3.77 -10.34
CA GLY A 158 -24.64 3.08 -11.19
C GLY A 158 -25.90 2.69 -10.43
N MET A 159 -25.76 2.16 -9.21
CA MET A 159 -26.91 1.86 -8.33
C MET A 159 -27.69 3.11 -7.92
N MET A 160 -27.03 4.27 -7.81
CA MET A 160 -27.64 5.56 -7.47
C MET A 160 -28.21 6.31 -8.69
N GLY A 161 -28.01 5.80 -9.91
CA GLY A 161 -28.44 6.47 -11.15
C GLY A 161 -27.73 7.81 -11.43
N LEU A 162 -26.50 7.99 -10.94
CA LEU A 162 -25.74 9.22 -11.17
C LEU A 162 -25.21 9.26 -12.62
N LYS A 163 -25.47 10.37 -13.32
CA LYS A 163 -25.04 10.59 -14.71
C LYS A 163 -23.93 11.64 -14.78
N PRO A 164 -23.03 11.58 -15.79
CA PRO A 164 -22.05 12.62 -16.04
C PRO A 164 -22.69 14.00 -16.23
N ARG A 165 -21.99 15.05 -15.80
CA ARG A 165 -22.38 16.45 -15.96
C ARG A 165 -21.62 17.12 -17.11
N GLU A 166 -22.25 18.13 -17.70
CA GLU A 166 -21.70 18.95 -18.78
C GLU A 166 -20.74 20.02 -18.25
N PHE A 167 -19.73 20.38 -19.06
CA PHE A 167 -18.83 21.49 -18.77
C PHE A 167 -19.39 22.82 -19.30
N PHE A 168 -18.94 23.94 -18.73
CA PHE A 168 -19.27 25.29 -19.20
C PHE A 168 -18.15 25.84 -20.10
N GLY A 169 -18.45 26.02 -21.40
CA GLY A 169 -17.57 26.66 -22.39
C GLY A 169 -16.40 25.82 -22.91
N LEU A 170 -16.49 24.49 -22.88
CA LEU A 170 -15.47 23.60 -23.44
C LEU A 170 -16.06 22.80 -24.61
N ASP A 171 -15.84 23.28 -25.85
CA ASP A 171 -16.34 22.64 -27.06
C ASP A 171 -15.38 21.56 -27.62
N ASP A 172 -14.12 21.51 -27.18
CA ASP A 172 -13.13 20.54 -27.67
C ASP A 172 -13.25 19.16 -26.97
N PRO A 173 -13.43 18.05 -27.72
CA PRO A 173 -13.46 16.69 -27.17
C PRO A 173 -12.15 16.27 -26.46
N SER A 174 -11.01 16.86 -26.82
CA SER A 174 -9.70 16.50 -26.30
C SER A 174 -9.47 16.98 -24.86
N GLU A 175 -10.09 18.10 -24.47
CA GLU A 175 -10.04 18.64 -23.10
C GLU A 175 -11.04 17.96 -22.13
N ARG A 176 -11.98 17.16 -22.67
CA ARG A 176 -12.87 16.29 -21.88
C ARG A 176 -12.17 15.03 -21.36
N ALA A 177 -10.97 14.72 -21.86
CA ALA A 177 -10.25 13.51 -21.50
C ALA A 177 -9.66 13.63 -20.09
N VAL A 178 -10.23 12.85 -19.17
CA VAL A 178 -9.85 12.80 -17.75
C VAL A 178 -8.41 12.26 -17.59
N PRO A 179 -7.45 13.03 -17.05
CA PRO A 179 -6.15 12.52 -16.65
C PRO A 179 -6.27 11.73 -15.34
N LYS A 180 -5.60 10.58 -15.26
CA LYS A 180 -5.45 9.78 -14.03
C LYS A 180 -4.37 10.42 -13.12
N VAL A 181 -4.29 9.97 -11.85
CA VAL A 181 -3.32 10.28 -10.74
C VAL A 181 -3.61 11.45 -9.75
N PRO A 182 -3.16 11.39 -8.46
CA PRO A 182 -4.00 11.68 -7.27
C PRO A 182 -3.53 12.80 -6.30
N LEU A 183 -4.53 13.55 -5.80
CA LEU A 183 -4.79 14.15 -4.46
C LEU A 183 -3.67 14.49 -3.45
N VAL A 184 -3.62 15.77 -3.00
CA VAL A 184 -3.47 16.27 -1.59
C VAL A 184 -4.00 17.75 -1.56
N ILE A 185 -5.18 18.11 -0.98
CA ILE A 185 -5.56 18.53 0.42
C ILE A 185 -5.14 20.00 0.73
N LEU A 186 -5.95 20.97 1.21
CA LEU A 186 -6.72 21.08 2.48
C LEU A 186 -7.73 22.30 2.50
N LEU A 187 -8.64 22.26 3.50
CA LEU A 187 -9.63 23.19 4.09
C LEU A 187 -9.40 24.72 4.01
N LEU A 188 -10.32 25.67 4.29
CA LEU A 188 -11.53 25.86 5.15
C LEU A 188 -12.36 27.02 4.52
N ILE A 189 -13.64 27.28 4.82
CA ILE A 189 -14.07 28.24 5.86
C ILE A 189 -15.61 28.19 5.96
N LEU A 190 -16.10 28.12 7.19
CA LEU A 190 -17.45 28.51 7.62
C LEU A 190 -17.27 29.72 8.54
N GLY A 191 -17.92 30.85 8.26
CA GLY A 191 -17.91 32.02 9.13
C GLY A 191 -18.64 33.22 8.51
N ALA A 192 -19.76 33.58 9.12
CA ALA A 192 -20.62 34.70 8.77
C ALA A 192 -19.93 36.07 8.95
N THR A 193 -20.50 37.08 8.29
CA THR A 193 -20.05 38.47 8.19
C THR A 193 -19.96 39.20 9.53
N SER A 194 -18.88 39.96 9.69
CA SER A 194 -18.80 41.12 10.60
C SER A 194 -18.14 42.25 9.80
N LEU A 195 -18.81 43.39 9.65
CA LEU A 195 -18.12 44.62 9.26
C LEU A 195 -17.11 44.94 10.37
N HIS A 196 -15.82 44.90 10.07
CA HIS A 196 -14.76 45.47 10.90
C HIS A 196 -13.89 46.35 10.01
N ALA A 197 -13.44 47.48 10.57
CA ALA A 197 -12.50 48.40 9.94
C ALA A 197 -11.31 47.64 9.33
N GLN A 198 -10.99 47.95 8.08
CA GLN A 198 -10.00 47.26 7.28
C GLN A 198 -8.60 47.39 7.92
N ARG A 199 -8.19 46.36 8.68
CA ARG A 199 -6.84 46.20 9.22
C ARG A 199 -6.01 45.36 8.26
N SER A 200 -4.78 45.78 7.95
CA SER A 200 -3.83 45.09 7.08
C SER A 200 -2.42 45.11 7.69
N TYR A 201 -1.54 44.21 7.26
CA TYR A 201 -0.13 44.24 7.63
C TYR A 201 0.74 43.73 6.47
N THR A 202 2.02 44.09 6.47
CA THR A 202 3.02 43.66 5.48
C THR A 202 4.32 43.25 6.16
N ILE A 203 5.11 42.41 5.50
CA ILE A 203 6.49 42.13 5.92
C ILE A 203 7.42 42.98 5.07
N ASP A 204 7.97 44.03 5.66
CA ASP A 204 8.85 44.97 4.96
C ASP A 204 10.22 44.32 4.72
N ARG A 205 10.68 43.54 5.71
CA ARG A 205 12.00 42.91 5.66
C ARG A 205 12.06 41.62 6.45
N PHE A 206 12.67 40.60 5.86
CA PHE A 206 12.96 39.31 6.48
C PHE A 206 14.45 38.98 6.30
N ASP A 207 15.21 38.98 7.39
CA ASP A 207 16.62 38.58 7.38
C ASP A 207 16.84 37.31 8.22
N ALA A 208 17.48 36.30 7.65
CA ALA A 208 17.83 35.08 8.38
C ALA A 208 19.33 34.90 8.52
N ARG A 209 19.81 34.61 9.72
CA ARG A 209 21.17 34.13 9.96
C ARG A 209 21.12 32.67 10.39
N ILE A 210 21.79 31.81 9.64
CA ILE A 210 21.75 30.36 9.81
C ILE A 210 23.18 29.88 10.06
N ARG A 211 23.45 29.29 11.22
CA ARG A 211 24.76 28.75 11.56
C ARG A 211 24.73 27.23 11.61
N VAL A 212 25.55 26.58 10.80
CA VAL A 212 25.72 25.12 10.80
C VAL A 212 26.81 24.74 11.79
N ASN A 213 26.47 23.93 12.78
CA ASN A 213 27.40 23.46 13.81
C ASN A 213 28.02 22.10 13.42
N ARG A 214 29.20 21.79 14.00
CA ARG A 214 29.91 20.51 13.73
C ARG A 214 29.16 19.26 14.21
N ASP A 215 28.22 19.40 15.13
CA ASP A 215 27.37 18.32 15.66
C ASP A 215 26.09 18.08 14.83
N ALA A 216 26.01 18.68 13.64
CA ALA A 216 24.86 18.65 12.74
C ALA A 216 23.62 19.41 13.22
N SER A 217 23.72 20.16 14.32
CA SER A 217 22.69 21.14 14.69
C SER A 217 22.84 22.42 13.87
N VAL A 218 21.72 23.13 13.70
CA VAL A 218 21.67 24.40 12.97
C VAL A 218 21.02 25.44 13.87
N ASP A 219 21.73 26.51 14.19
CA ASP A 219 21.19 27.63 14.96
C ASP A 219 20.67 28.70 14.00
N VAL A 220 19.39 29.04 14.08
CA VAL A 220 18.73 29.99 13.18
C VAL A 220 18.27 31.22 13.96
N THR A 221 18.57 32.39 13.43
CA THR A 221 18.09 33.69 13.92
C THR A 221 17.36 34.40 12.80
N GLU A 222 16.05 34.62 12.95
CA GLU A 222 15.21 35.33 11.99
C GLU A 222 14.89 36.72 12.54
N THR A 223 15.12 37.76 11.74
CA THR A 223 14.75 39.14 12.04
C THR A 223 13.65 39.57 11.08
N ILE A 224 12.45 39.80 11.61
CA ILE A 224 11.24 40.05 10.83
C ILE A 224 10.74 41.46 11.16
N THR A 225 10.75 42.34 10.18
CA THR A 225 10.21 43.70 10.28
C THR A 225 8.82 43.72 9.65
N ALA A 226 7.79 43.95 10.47
CA ALA A 226 6.39 43.96 10.06
C ALA A 226 5.77 45.35 10.28
N SER A 227 5.04 45.83 9.28
CA SER A 227 4.27 47.08 9.35
C SER A 227 2.79 46.77 9.52
N PHE A 228 2.16 47.33 10.56
CA PHE A 228 0.77 47.09 10.92
C PHE A 228 -0.09 48.33 10.64
N VAL A 229 -1.22 48.16 9.95
CA VAL A 229 -2.28 49.16 9.74
C VAL A 229 -3.55 48.66 10.41
N GLY A 230 -4.04 49.40 11.41
CA GLY A 230 -5.04 48.92 12.37
C GLY A 230 -4.38 48.32 13.63
N SER A 231 -5.21 47.83 14.55
CA SER A 231 -4.74 47.28 15.85
C SER A 231 -4.58 45.76 15.78
N TYR A 232 -3.37 45.30 16.10
CA TYR A 232 -3.00 43.88 16.23
C TYR A 232 -2.39 43.59 17.60
N ASN A 233 -2.42 42.33 18.00
CA ASN A 233 -1.82 41.81 19.22
C ASN A 233 -0.45 41.15 18.96
N GLY A 234 -0.18 40.73 17.72
CA GLY A 234 1.06 40.03 17.40
C GLY A 234 1.10 39.33 16.04
N LEU A 235 2.09 38.45 15.90
CA LEU A 235 2.41 37.71 14.67
C LEU A 235 2.47 36.19 14.93
N TYR A 236 2.09 35.41 13.94
CA TYR A 236 2.23 33.97 13.86
C TYR A 236 3.42 33.63 12.96
N ARG A 237 4.27 32.71 13.40
CA ARG A 237 5.36 32.13 12.60
C ARG A 237 5.18 30.62 12.53
N THR A 238 4.90 30.08 11.35
CA THR A 238 4.67 28.65 11.09
C THR A 238 5.90 28.02 10.46
N ILE A 239 6.43 26.91 10.98
CA ILE A 239 7.59 26.20 10.44
C ILE A 239 7.22 24.72 10.21
N PRO A 240 7.39 24.15 9.00
CA PRO A 240 7.12 22.75 8.74
C PRO A 240 8.16 21.86 9.38
N LEU A 241 7.67 20.84 10.08
CA LEU A 241 8.48 19.84 10.76
C LEU A 241 8.57 18.54 9.95
N ASP A 242 7.47 18.09 9.34
CA ASP A 242 7.41 16.78 8.71
C ASP A 242 7.59 16.84 7.18
N TYR A 243 8.70 16.27 6.71
CA TYR A 243 9.09 16.20 5.32
C TYR A 243 9.00 14.77 4.78
N ARG A 244 9.00 14.63 3.45
CA ARG A 244 9.03 13.32 2.78
C ARG A 244 10.39 13.08 2.14
N THR A 245 10.95 11.91 2.40
CA THR A 245 12.15 11.43 1.71
C THR A 245 11.81 10.90 0.32
N SER A 246 12.82 10.76 -0.54
CA SER A 246 12.68 10.15 -1.87
C SER A 246 12.13 8.72 -1.85
N THR A 247 12.36 7.99 -0.76
CA THR A 247 11.83 6.63 -0.54
C THR A 247 10.40 6.61 -0.02
N GLY A 248 9.77 7.78 0.16
CA GLY A 248 8.41 7.92 0.68
C GLY A 248 8.27 7.73 2.19
N LEU A 249 9.37 7.73 2.95
CA LEU A 249 9.36 7.74 4.42
C LEU A 249 9.27 9.17 4.94
N ASN A 250 8.72 9.33 6.15
CA ASN A 250 8.64 10.62 6.82
C ASN A 250 10.01 10.97 7.44
N TRP A 251 10.38 12.24 7.34
CA TRP A 251 11.57 12.86 7.90
C TRP A 251 11.16 14.05 8.74
N THR A 252 11.36 13.97 10.06
CA THR A 252 10.93 15.05 10.96
C THR A 252 12.14 15.93 11.33
N LEU A 253 12.01 17.23 11.11
CA LEU A 253 12.89 18.28 11.59
C LEU A 253 12.58 18.56 13.06
N GLY A 254 13.61 18.58 13.92
CA GLY A 254 13.43 18.95 15.32
C GLY A 254 13.73 20.42 15.53
N ILE A 255 12.75 21.21 15.98
CA ILE A 255 12.91 22.64 16.28
C ILE A 255 12.73 22.89 17.77
N ALA A 256 13.64 23.65 18.37
CA ALA A 256 13.56 24.14 19.74
C ALA A 256 13.72 25.67 19.78
N LEU A 257 12.67 26.41 20.14
CA LEU A 257 12.72 27.86 20.29
C LEU A 257 13.61 28.22 21.49
N GLN A 258 14.58 29.12 21.28
CA GLN A 258 15.51 29.60 22.31
C GLN A 258 15.07 30.94 22.88
N SER A 259 14.68 31.90 22.02
CA SER A 259 14.21 33.22 22.45
C SER A 259 13.37 33.91 21.37
N ALA A 260 12.51 34.86 21.79
CA ALA A 260 11.80 35.79 20.92
C ALA A 260 11.94 37.20 21.50
N LYS A 261 12.50 38.15 20.76
CA LYS A 261 12.82 39.50 21.24
C LYS A 261 12.37 40.61 20.29
N ASP A 262 12.27 41.84 20.78
CA ASP A 262 12.13 43.03 19.94
C ASP A 262 13.49 43.60 19.49
N ASP A 263 13.49 44.71 18.75
CA ASP A 263 14.69 45.44 18.30
C ASP A 263 15.51 46.04 19.45
N ALA A 264 14.86 46.39 20.56
CA ALA A 264 15.53 46.86 21.77
C ALA A 264 16.12 45.72 22.63
N GLY A 265 15.85 44.46 22.27
CA GLY A 265 16.35 43.26 22.95
C GLY A 265 15.47 42.80 24.14
N ASN A 266 14.29 43.38 24.33
CA ASN A 266 13.33 42.96 25.34
C ASN A 266 12.69 41.61 24.94
N GLU A 267 12.41 40.76 25.93
CA GLU A 267 11.75 39.47 25.69
C GLU A 267 10.28 39.66 25.30
N LEU A 268 9.87 38.99 24.23
CA LEU A 268 8.49 38.90 23.78
C LEU A 268 7.88 37.59 24.25
N ARG A 269 6.60 37.63 24.65
CA ARG A 269 5.85 36.41 24.93
C ARG A 269 5.67 35.63 23.62
N ALA A 270 6.03 34.35 23.62
CA ALA A 270 5.81 33.44 22.50
C ALA A 270 5.29 32.09 22.99
N GLU A 271 4.27 31.55 22.30
CA GLU A 271 3.71 30.23 22.58
C GLU A 271 3.81 29.36 21.33
N SER A 272 4.26 28.11 21.50
CA SER A 272 4.35 27.15 20.39
C SER A 272 3.18 26.16 20.43
N SER A 273 2.55 25.93 19.28
CA SER A 273 1.53 24.90 19.10
C SER A 273 1.87 24.05 17.87
N ARG A 274 1.83 22.71 18.00
CA ARG A 274 1.97 21.83 16.84
C ARG A 274 0.61 21.68 16.17
N GLN A 275 0.53 22.03 14.89
CA GLN A 275 -0.67 21.89 14.07
C GLN A 275 -0.33 21.01 12.87
N GLY A 276 -0.66 19.72 12.97
CA GLY A 276 -0.35 18.74 11.93
C GLY A 276 1.15 18.58 11.68
N ALA A 277 1.58 18.87 10.45
CA ALA A 277 2.98 18.79 10.01
C ALA A 277 3.83 20.01 10.45
N ASP A 278 3.21 21.04 11.02
CA ASP A 278 3.87 22.32 11.30
C ASP A 278 3.92 22.64 12.79
N ILE A 279 4.90 23.47 13.17
CA ILE A 279 4.92 24.18 14.44
C ILE A 279 4.57 25.63 14.22
N LYS A 280 3.57 26.13 14.94
CA LYS A 280 3.11 27.52 14.88
C LYS A 280 3.51 28.24 16.17
N TYR A 281 4.31 29.28 16.05
CA TYR A 281 4.65 30.20 17.11
C TYR A 281 3.72 31.39 17.08
N LYS A 282 2.98 31.61 18.17
CA LYS A 282 2.17 32.80 18.41
C LYS A 282 3.01 33.79 19.23
N ILE A 283 3.36 34.93 18.66
CA ILE A 283 4.26 35.92 19.25
C ILE A 283 3.47 37.19 19.53
N TRP A 284 3.45 37.64 20.78
CA TRP A 284 2.77 38.88 21.17
C TRP A 284 3.72 40.06 21.02
N ILE A 285 3.23 41.12 20.37
CA ILE A 285 4.02 42.31 20.05
C ILE A 285 3.34 43.53 20.67
N PRO A 286 3.87 44.08 21.77
CA PRO A 286 3.32 45.26 22.41
C PRO A 286 3.29 46.47 21.45
N GLY A 287 2.14 47.15 21.40
CA GLY A 287 2.00 48.37 20.57
C GLY A 287 2.07 48.12 19.07
N ALA A 288 1.61 46.95 18.59
CA ALA A 288 1.42 46.65 17.17
C ALA A 288 0.11 47.26 16.62
N ALA A 289 -0.03 48.58 16.74
CA ALA A 289 -1.18 49.31 16.23
C ALA A 289 -0.72 50.54 15.44
N ASN A 290 -0.94 50.55 14.12
CA ASN A 290 -0.45 51.60 13.22
C ASN A 290 1.06 51.88 13.39
N ALA A 291 1.86 50.82 13.49
CA ALA A 291 3.28 50.89 13.81
C ALA A 291 4.07 49.83 13.05
N THR A 292 5.35 50.11 12.82
CA THR A 292 6.34 49.13 12.35
C THR A 292 7.05 48.54 13.55
N ARG A 293 7.17 47.20 13.59
CA ARG A 293 7.82 46.47 14.69
C ARG A 293 8.75 45.42 14.13
N THR A 294 9.87 45.22 14.81
CA THR A 294 10.87 44.21 14.46
C THR A 294 10.91 43.13 15.53
N ILE A 295 10.97 41.88 15.08
CA ILE A 295 10.98 40.69 15.93
C ILE A 295 12.22 39.88 15.60
N VAL A 296 12.97 39.45 16.62
CA VAL A 296 14.12 38.57 16.50
C VAL A 296 13.78 37.21 17.13
N LEU A 297 13.62 36.19 16.29
CA LEU A 297 13.37 34.82 16.69
C LEU A 297 14.66 34.01 16.63
N ARG A 298 15.00 33.31 17.71
CA ARG A 298 16.14 32.40 17.73
C ARG A 298 15.68 31.00 18.08
N TYR A 299 16.05 30.02 17.26
CA TYR A 299 15.74 28.62 17.49
C TYR A 299 16.87 27.70 17.02
N ARG A 300 16.92 26.52 17.61
CA ARG A 300 17.85 25.46 17.21
C ARG A 300 17.09 24.38 16.44
N ALA A 301 17.61 24.06 15.27
CA ALA A 301 17.15 22.96 14.44
C ALA A 301 18.09 21.76 14.54
N THR A 302 17.50 20.57 14.53
CA THR A 302 18.18 19.27 14.48
C THR A 302 17.58 18.46 13.35
N ASN A 303 18.38 17.59 12.73
CA ASN A 303 17.94 16.82 11.56
C ASN A 303 17.61 17.70 10.33
N GLY A 304 18.24 18.88 10.24
CA GLY A 304 18.10 19.83 9.11
C GLY A 304 19.11 19.61 7.98
N LEU A 305 20.13 18.77 8.20
CA LEU A 305 21.16 18.46 7.23
C LEU A 305 20.89 17.13 6.53
N ARG A 306 21.24 17.07 5.25
CA ARG A 306 21.24 15.86 4.43
C ARG A 306 22.68 15.38 4.24
N PHE A 307 22.86 14.07 4.37
CA PHE A 307 24.17 13.43 4.27
C PHE A 307 24.18 12.49 3.05
N PHE A 308 24.89 12.85 1.98
CA PHE A 308 25.05 12.02 0.78
C PHE A 308 26.32 11.17 0.85
N GLY A 309 26.69 10.45 -0.21
CA GLY A 309 27.98 9.74 -0.26
C GLY A 309 29.17 10.71 -0.35
N GLU A 310 29.09 11.63 -1.29
CA GLU A 310 30.19 12.52 -1.68
C GLU A 310 30.18 13.90 -0.99
N HIS A 311 29.03 14.34 -0.49
CA HIS A 311 28.86 15.68 0.08
C HIS A 311 27.81 15.71 1.20
N ASP A 312 27.80 16.79 1.97
CA ASP A 312 26.74 17.15 2.91
C ASP A 312 26.01 18.38 2.37
N GLU A 313 24.71 18.49 2.70
CA GLU A 313 23.86 19.55 2.17
C GLU A 313 22.93 20.10 3.25
N LEU A 314 22.86 21.42 3.37
CA LEU A 314 21.78 22.15 4.01
C LEU A 314 20.75 22.52 2.94
N TYR A 315 19.55 21.94 3.05
CA TYR A 315 18.39 22.35 2.26
C TYR A 315 17.44 23.08 3.22
N TRP A 316 17.36 24.41 3.12
CA TRP A 316 16.67 25.24 4.09
C TRP A 316 15.77 26.28 3.42
N ASN A 317 14.49 26.31 3.80
CA ASN A 317 13.61 27.40 3.40
C ASN A 317 13.77 28.57 4.36
N ILE A 318 14.27 29.71 3.85
CA ILE A 318 14.67 30.89 4.63
C ILE A 318 13.46 31.61 5.17
N THR A 319 12.53 32.01 4.29
CA THR A 319 11.34 32.80 4.67
C THR A 319 10.12 31.92 4.90
N GLY A 320 10.03 30.82 4.15
CA GLY A 320 8.88 29.95 3.96
C GLY A 320 7.73 30.52 3.14
N ASP A 321 6.77 29.65 2.81
CA ASP A 321 5.71 29.86 1.82
C ASP A 321 4.29 29.97 2.42
N GLU A 322 4.15 29.99 3.75
CA GLU A 322 2.84 30.15 4.43
C GLU A 322 2.53 31.62 4.78
N TRP A 323 3.24 32.60 4.20
CA TRP A 323 2.96 34.02 4.44
C TRP A 323 1.73 34.43 3.65
N GLU A 324 0.69 34.87 4.36
CA GLU A 324 -0.56 35.39 3.78
C GLU A 324 -0.42 36.85 3.30
N VAL A 325 0.80 37.41 3.35
CA VAL A 325 1.14 38.78 2.96
C VAL A 325 2.45 38.79 2.17
N PRO A 326 2.66 39.76 1.28
CA PRO A 326 3.93 39.87 0.56
C PRO A 326 5.10 40.20 1.50
N VAL A 327 6.28 39.71 1.13
CA VAL A 327 7.57 40.02 1.77
C VAL A 327 8.36 40.94 0.84
N HIS A 328 8.50 42.21 1.20
CA HIS A 328 9.09 43.22 0.30
C HIS A 328 10.60 43.06 0.09
N ALA A 329 11.33 42.62 1.12
CA ALA A 329 12.76 42.33 1.04
C ALA A 329 13.12 41.10 1.87
N ALA A 330 13.93 40.20 1.30
CA ALA A 330 14.40 39.00 1.98
C ALA A 330 15.91 38.79 1.78
N SER A 331 16.61 38.43 2.85
CA SER A 331 18.03 38.07 2.80
C SER A 331 18.39 36.95 3.77
N ALA A 332 19.49 36.25 3.49
CA ALA A 332 20.06 35.27 4.40
C ALA A 332 21.59 35.29 4.41
N GLU A 333 22.15 35.00 5.58
CA GLU A 333 23.57 34.72 5.79
C GLU A 333 23.72 33.34 6.42
N ILE A 334 24.40 32.44 5.73
CA ILE A 334 24.62 31.05 6.16
C ILE A 334 26.10 30.89 6.53
N ASP A 335 26.36 30.75 7.84
CA ASP A 335 27.67 30.51 8.42
C ASP A 335 27.95 29.00 8.47
N LEU A 336 28.90 28.52 7.66
CA LEU A 336 29.41 27.14 7.73
C LEU A 336 30.56 27.04 8.74
N PRO A 337 30.94 25.83 9.19
CA PRO A 337 32.12 25.68 10.03
C PRO A 337 33.40 26.19 9.34
N ALA A 338 34.31 26.78 10.11
CA ALA A 338 35.55 27.34 9.58
C ALA A 338 36.33 26.33 8.70
N ASN A 339 36.84 26.81 7.56
CA ASN A 339 37.57 26.05 6.54
C ASN A 339 36.75 24.95 5.85
N THR A 340 35.46 25.19 5.59
CA THR A 340 34.62 24.24 4.84
C THR A 340 35.07 24.15 3.37
N PRO A 341 35.46 22.97 2.85
CA PRO A 341 35.86 22.80 1.46
C PRO A 341 34.66 22.57 0.53
N GLY A 342 34.81 22.94 -0.74
CA GLY A 342 33.86 22.59 -1.80
C GLY A 342 32.47 23.23 -1.69
N VAL A 343 32.38 24.41 -1.04
CA VAL A 343 31.12 25.14 -0.82
C VAL A 343 30.47 25.50 -2.15
N ARG A 344 29.21 25.08 -2.29
CA ARG A 344 28.35 25.32 -3.45
C ARG A 344 27.00 25.75 -2.95
N ALA A 345 26.42 26.79 -3.54
CA ALA A 345 25.14 27.33 -3.09
C ALA A 345 24.23 27.69 -4.26
N ILE A 346 22.94 27.40 -4.12
CA ILE A 346 21.88 27.75 -5.06
C ILE A 346 20.69 28.25 -4.23
N ALA A 347 20.01 29.29 -4.71
CA ALA A 347 18.78 29.77 -4.09
C ALA A 347 17.62 29.69 -5.08
N PHE A 348 16.44 29.35 -4.58
CA PHE A 348 15.19 29.25 -5.32
C PHE A 348 14.15 30.20 -4.72
N ASN A 349 13.28 30.74 -5.56
CA ASN A 349 12.18 31.60 -5.14
C ASN A 349 10.85 31.21 -5.80
N GLY A 350 9.74 31.59 -5.16
CA GLY A 350 8.37 31.39 -5.65
C GLY A 350 7.54 30.49 -4.74
N VAL A 351 6.36 30.09 -5.22
CA VAL A 351 5.45 29.18 -4.51
C VAL A 351 6.06 27.78 -4.33
N TYR A 352 5.47 26.95 -3.47
CA TYR A 352 5.90 25.56 -3.27
C TYR A 352 6.11 24.81 -4.60
N GLY A 353 7.33 24.28 -4.80
CA GLY A 353 7.72 23.55 -6.01
C GLY A 353 8.23 24.42 -7.17
N ALA A 354 8.24 25.75 -7.03
CA ALA A 354 8.84 26.64 -8.00
C ALA A 354 10.36 26.43 -8.12
N THR A 355 10.89 26.67 -9.32
CA THR A 355 12.31 26.49 -9.64
C THR A 355 12.99 27.78 -10.11
N ALA A 356 12.34 28.94 -9.92
CA ALA A 356 12.91 30.24 -10.26
C ALA A 356 14.15 30.52 -9.38
N ARG A 357 15.11 31.28 -9.91
CA ARG A 357 16.45 31.50 -9.31
C ARG A 357 16.88 32.96 -9.40
N ASP A 358 15.98 33.86 -9.00
CA ASP A 358 16.17 35.30 -9.13
C ASP A 358 17.02 35.89 -7.99
N ALA A 359 17.21 35.13 -6.91
CA ALA A 359 18.03 35.52 -5.78
C ALA A 359 19.53 35.56 -6.12
N LYS A 360 20.22 36.60 -5.65
CA LYS A 360 21.67 36.74 -5.77
C LYS A 360 22.37 35.93 -4.69
N VAL A 361 23.29 35.06 -5.07
CA VAL A 361 24.06 34.21 -4.17
C VAL A 361 25.54 34.60 -4.26
N MET A 362 26.16 34.90 -3.13
CA MET A 362 27.59 35.19 -3.01
C MET A 362 28.21 34.25 -1.98
N ILE A 363 29.38 33.69 -2.30
CA ILE A 363 30.12 32.79 -1.41
C ILE A 363 31.43 33.50 -1.06
N ASP A 364 31.67 33.69 0.24
CA ASP A 364 32.87 34.31 0.79
C ASP A 364 33.47 33.37 1.84
N GLY A 365 34.37 32.49 1.40
CA GLY A 365 34.95 31.44 2.23
C GLY A 365 33.90 30.47 2.77
N ASP A 366 33.67 30.52 4.08
CA ASP A 366 32.70 29.71 4.84
C ASP A 366 31.35 30.41 5.03
N ILE A 367 31.16 31.61 4.49
CA ILE A 367 29.90 32.37 4.58
C ILE A 367 29.21 32.43 3.21
N VAL A 368 27.94 32.01 3.18
CA VAL A 368 27.08 32.15 1.99
C VAL A 368 26.05 33.25 2.23
N ARG A 369 26.07 34.30 1.41
CA ARG A 369 25.14 35.44 1.45
C ARG A 369 24.13 35.31 0.31
N ILE A 370 22.85 35.41 0.64
CA ILE A 370 21.74 35.31 -0.30
C ILE A 370 20.88 36.56 -0.16
N ALA A 371 20.58 37.24 -1.27
CA ALA A 371 19.74 38.42 -1.28
C ALA A 371 18.71 38.35 -2.40
N MET A 372 17.43 38.55 -2.06
CA MET A 372 16.35 38.60 -3.03
C MET A 372 16.18 40.05 -3.53
N PRO A 373 16.40 40.32 -4.84
CA PRO A 373 16.35 41.69 -5.38
C PRO A 373 14.92 42.20 -5.61
N GLN A 374 13.92 41.31 -5.62
CA GLN A 374 12.50 41.63 -5.81
C GLN A 374 11.70 41.16 -4.59
N GLY A 375 10.54 41.77 -4.35
CA GLY A 375 9.63 41.29 -3.31
C GLY A 375 9.07 39.90 -3.64
N LEU A 376 8.78 39.11 -2.62
CA LEU A 376 8.08 37.83 -2.72
C LEU A 376 6.57 38.08 -2.56
N GLY A 377 5.78 37.55 -3.48
CA GLY A 377 4.33 37.62 -3.47
C GLY A 377 3.67 36.74 -2.40
N TYR A 378 2.34 36.67 -2.44
CA TYR A 378 1.57 35.80 -1.55
C TYR A 378 1.98 34.34 -1.72
N HIS A 379 2.25 33.64 -0.61
CA HIS A 379 2.72 32.27 -0.59
C HIS A 379 4.02 31.98 -1.36
N GLU A 380 4.81 33.01 -1.67
CA GLU A 380 6.14 32.83 -2.25
C GLU A 380 7.20 32.82 -1.15
N GLY A 381 8.14 31.89 -1.26
CA GLY A 381 9.25 31.74 -0.31
C GLY A 381 10.62 31.85 -0.98
N LEU A 382 11.66 32.05 -0.18
CA LEU A 382 13.06 31.97 -0.56
C LEU A 382 13.69 30.72 0.06
N THR A 383 14.24 29.83 -0.74
CA THR A 383 14.89 28.58 -0.29
C THR A 383 16.34 28.53 -0.70
N ALA A 384 17.22 28.12 0.21
CA ALA A 384 18.63 27.92 -0.04
C ALA A 384 19.01 26.45 -0.01
N VAL A 385 19.87 26.05 -0.96
CA VAL A 385 20.53 24.76 -0.99
C VAL A 385 22.03 25.01 -0.96
N VAL A 386 22.68 24.64 0.13
CA VAL A 386 24.12 24.84 0.34
C VAL A 386 24.77 23.48 0.57
N GLY A 387 25.67 23.07 -0.33
CA GLY A 387 26.41 21.82 -0.24
C GLY A 387 27.90 22.03 -0.03
N TRP A 388 28.55 21.10 0.66
CA TRP A 388 30.00 21.09 0.92
C TRP A 388 30.56 19.67 0.98
N ASP A 389 31.88 19.54 0.87
CA ASP A 389 32.54 18.23 0.86
C ASP A 389 32.50 17.56 2.26
N LYS A 390 32.60 16.23 2.28
CA LYS A 390 32.51 15.44 3.50
C LYS A 390 33.59 15.75 4.55
N GLY A 391 33.27 15.44 5.80
CA GLY A 391 34.23 15.44 6.91
C GLY A 391 34.19 16.70 7.79
N VAL A 392 33.33 17.66 7.46
CA VAL A 392 33.17 18.90 8.23
C VAL A 392 32.18 18.77 9.39
N VAL A 393 31.10 18.01 9.18
CA VAL A 393 30.01 17.81 10.15
C VAL A 393 29.88 16.33 10.51
N ALA A 394 29.68 16.04 11.80
CA ALA A 394 29.50 14.67 12.29
C ALA A 394 28.13 14.12 11.87
N ALA A 395 28.14 13.18 10.93
CA ALA A 395 26.92 12.47 10.54
C ALA A 395 26.39 11.59 11.70
N PRO A 396 25.06 11.48 11.89
CA PRO A 396 24.52 10.59 12.91
C PRO A 396 24.88 9.12 12.61
N GLY A 397 25.23 8.38 13.66
CA GLY A 397 25.57 6.95 13.55
C GLY A 397 24.40 6.10 13.03
N ALA A 398 24.69 4.89 12.54
CA ALA A 398 23.68 4.00 11.95
C ALA A 398 22.50 3.70 12.89
N ALA A 399 22.77 3.47 14.18
CA ALA A 399 21.73 3.23 15.18
C ALA A 399 20.86 4.47 15.43
N ALA A 400 21.46 5.66 15.48
CA ALA A 400 20.74 6.92 15.66
C ALA A 400 19.83 7.22 14.45
N LYS A 401 20.34 7.00 13.23
CA LYS A 401 19.56 7.10 11.98
C LYS A 401 18.40 6.10 11.97
N LEU A 402 18.63 4.84 12.34
CA LEU A 402 17.56 3.84 12.41
C LEU A 402 16.48 4.23 13.41
N LEU A 403 16.88 4.66 14.61
CA LEU A 403 15.94 5.05 15.66
C LEU A 403 15.14 6.30 15.27
N SER A 404 15.77 7.31 14.66
CA SER A 404 15.06 8.49 14.16
C SER A 404 14.08 8.11 13.04
N THR A 405 14.48 7.23 12.11
CA THR A 405 13.58 6.73 11.06
C THR A 405 12.39 5.98 11.65
N LEU A 406 12.59 5.07 12.61
CA LEU A 406 11.50 4.35 13.26
C LEU A 406 10.58 5.29 14.05
N ARG A 407 11.14 6.30 14.73
CA ARG A 407 10.35 7.31 15.47
C ARG A 407 9.49 8.16 14.54
N SER A 408 10.05 8.64 13.42
CA SER A 408 9.29 9.35 12.39
C SER A 408 8.31 8.45 11.62
N ASN A 409 8.49 7.13 11.69
CA ASN A 409 7.67 6.14 10.98
C ASN A 409 7.21 5.03 11.94
N TRP A 410 6.46 5.42 12.97
CA TRP A 410 6.03 4.51 14.03
C TRP A 410 5.35 3.21 13.56
N PRO A 411 4.63 3.12 12.40
CA PRO A 411 4.04 1.86 11.96
C PRO A 411 5.09 0.75 11.75
N LEU A 412 6.35 1.11 11.53
CA LEU A 412 7.46 0.15 11.42
C LEU A 412 7.77 -0.60 12.74
N PHE A 413 7.18 -0.21 13.87
CA PHE A 413 7.22 -0.99 15.11
C PHE A 413 6.22 -2.16 15.12
N ILE A 414 5.19 -2.16 14.26
CA ILE A 414 4.16 -3.21 14.22
C ILE A 414 4.76 -4.60 13.97
N PRO A 415 5.67 -4.81 12.99
CA PRO A 415 6.29 -6.12 12.79
C PRO A 415 7.05 -6.64 14.01
N ILE A 416 7.66 -5.76 14.81
CA ILE A 416 8.37 -6.15 16.03
C ILE A 416 7.37 -6.67 17.07
N ALA A 417 6.24 -5.99 17.24
CA ALA A 417 5.17 -6.44 18.12
C ALA A 417 4.54 -7.77 17.65
N VAL A 418 4.31 -7.91 16.34
CA VAL A 418 3.80 -9.15 15.73
C VAL A 418 4.79 -10.30 15.92
N PHE A 419 6.09 -10.06 15.73
CA PHE A 419 7.14 -11.04 16.01
C PHE A 419 7.15 -11.46 17.48
N GLY A 420 7.10 -10.50 18.41
CA GLY A 420 7.04 -10.79 19.84
C GLY A 420 5.82 -11.64 20.22
N PHE A 421 4.65 -11.32 19.66
CA PHE A 421 3.44 -12.12 19.84
C PHE A 421 3.56 -13.53 19.25
N ALA A 422 4.10 -13.65 18.03
CA ALA A 422 4.30 -14.92 17.35
C ALA A 422 5.29 -15.81 18.09
N LEU A 423 6.42 -15.23 18.52
CA LEU A 423 7.44 -15.90 19.31
C LEU A 423 6.90 -16.38 20.66
N LEU A 424 6.14 -15.54 21.37
CA LEU A 424 5.52 -15.93 22.64
C LEU A 424 4.50 -17.05 22.46
N SER A 425 3.71 -17.00 21.37
CA SER A 425 2.73 -18.03 21.02
C SER A 425 3.40 -19.36 20.69
N TRP A 426 4.48 -19.31 19.90
CA TRP A 426 5.31 -20.48 19.58
C TRP A 426 5.95 -21.06 20.84
N TRP A 427 6.53 -20.21 21.70
CA TRP A 427 7.19 -20.68 22.92
C TRP A 427 6.22 -21.35 23.90
N ARG A 428 4.96 -20.87 23.96
CA ARG A 428 3.92 -21.44 24.83
C ARG A 428 3.19 -22.65 24.25
N ARG A 429 3.02 -22.74 22.93
CA ARG A 429 2.13 -23.74 22.30
C ARG A 429 2.68 -24.43 21.06
N GLY A 430 3.68 -23.85 20.39
CA GLY A 430 4.23 -24.34 19.11
C GLY A 430 5.55 -25.11 19.24
N ARG A 431 6.12 -25.19 20.45
CA ARG A 431 7.41 -25.87 20.67
C ARG A 431 7.21 -27.35 20.96
N ASP A 432 7.80 -28.19 20.12
CA ASP A 432 7.86 -29.63 20.36
C ASP A 432 8.62 -29.96 21.66
N PRO A 433 8.20 -31.02 22.38
CA PRO A 433 8.96 -31.56 23.51
C PRO A 433 10.39 -31.94 23.13
N ARG A 434 11.32 -31.92 24.10
CA ARG A 434 12.71 -32.29 23.86
C ARG A 434 12.82 -33.76 23.41
N ARG A 435 13.48 -33.96 22.26
CA ARG A 435 13.79 -35.28 21.70
C ARG A 435 14.87 -35.97 22.51
N ARG A 436 14.72 -37.28 22.72
CA ARG A 436 15.73 -38.20 23.25
C ARG A 436 16.59 -38.75 22.11
N PRO A 437 17.75 -39.37 22.40
CA PRO A 437 18.52 -40.09 21.40
C PRO A 437 17.64 -41.13 20.69
N ILE A 438 17.66 -41.12 19.36
CA ILE A 438 16.89 -42.05 18.53
C ILE A 438 17.60 -43.39 18.56
N THR A 439 16.95 -44.40 19.13
CA THR A 439 17.42 -45.79 19.12
C THR A 439 16.77 -46.52 17.96
N VAL A 440 17.51 -47.40 17.28
CA VAL A 440 16.98 -48.26 16.21
C VAL A 440 15.81 -49.09 16.75
N GLN A 441 14.68 -49.08 16.04
CA GLN A 441 13.49 -49.88 16.35
C GLN A 441 13.25 -50.86 15.21
N TYR A 442 12.84 -52.09 15.54
CA TYR A 442 12.60 -53.13 14.53
C TYR A 442 11.13 -53.18 14.06
N GLU A 443 10.23 -52.50 14.77
CA GLU A 443 8.81 -52.46 14.46
C GLU A 443 8.27 -51.02 14.53
N PRO A 444 7.22 -50.69 13.74
CA PRO A 444 6.55 -49.42 13.86
C PRO A 444 5.76 -49.32 15.19
N PRO A 445 5.38 -48.11 15.64
CA PRO A 445 4.52 -47.96 16.81
C PRO A 445 3.21 -48.76 16.67
N LYS A 446 2.79 -49.41 17.76
CA LYS A 446 1.59 -50.27 17.75
C LYS A 446 0.35 -49.49 17.32
N GLY A 447 -0.39 -50.02 16.33
CA GLY A 447 -1.64 -49.43 15.83
C GLY A 447 -1.46 -48.16 14.98
N MET A 448 -0.23 -47.86 14.54
CA MET A 448 0.06 -46.76 13.61
C MET A 448 0.08 -47.28 12.18
N THR A 449 -0.60 -46.61 11.27
CA THR A 449 -0.56 -46.94 9.83
C THR A 449 0.65 -46.32 9.13
N PRO A 450 1.04 -46.80 7.93
CA PRO A 450 2.13 -46.20 7.16
C PRO A 450 1.93 -44.70 6.90
N ALA A 451 0.71 -44.28 6.56
CA ALA A 451 0.40 -42.87 6.34
C ALA A 451 0.54 -42.03 7.61
N GLU A 452 0.06 -42.52 8.74
CA GLU A 452 0.21 -41.82 10.02
C GLU A 452 1.68 -41.71 10.43
N ALA A 453 2.49 -42.74 10.18
CA ALA A 453 3.91 -42.73 10.47
C ALA A 453 4.65 -41.72 9.59
N GLY A 454 4.37 -41.68 8.28
CA GLY A 454 4.93 -40.69 7.35
C GLY A 454 4.56 -39.26 7.75
N THR A 455 3.26 -39.01 7.96
CA THR A 455 2.76 -37.68 8.38
C THR A 455 3.29 -37.24 9.74
N LEU A 456 3.62 -38.16 10.64
CA LEU A 456 4.21 -37.81 11.93
C LEU A 456 5.63 -37.24 11.79
N ILE A 457 6.37 -37.54 10.72
CA ILE A 457 7.73 -37.04 10.49
C ILE A 457 7.73 -35.57 10.10
N ASP A 458 6.91 -35.18 9.12
CA ASP A 458 6.94 -33.84 8.50
C ASP A 458 5.71 -32.96 8.78
N ASN A 459 4.73 -33.47 9.53
CA ASN A 459 3.42 -32.84 9.79
C ASN A 459 2.56 -32.62 8.53
N SER A 460 2.83 -33.33 7.43
CA SER A 460 2.08 -33.24 6.17
C SER A 460 1.52 -34.61 5.77
N ALA A 461 0.28 -34.62 5.28
CA ALA A 461 -0.33 -35.82 4.71
C ALA A 461 -0.20 -35.76 3.18
N ASP A 462 0.96 -36.21 2.70
CA ASP A 462 1.35 -36.10 1.31
C ASP A 462 0.85 -37.30 0.48
N MET A 463 0.97 -37.20 -0.84
CA MET A 463 0.52 -38.28 -1.72
C MET A 463 1.34 -39.57 -1.56
N ARG A 464 2.59 -39.44 -1.09
CA ARG A 464 3.43 -40.57 -0.71
C ARG A 464 2.80 -41.41 0.40
N ASP A 465 2.22 -40.76 1.42
CA ASP A 465 1.53 -41.43 2.53
C ASP A 465 0.27 -42.17 2.05
N ILE A 466 -0.46 -41.54 1.13
CA ILE A 466 -1.70 -42.10 0.56
C ILE A 466 -1.40 -43.28 -0.37
N THR A 467 -0.35 -43.20 -1.18
CA THR A 467 0.08 -44.33 -2.04
C THR A 467 0.71 -45.47 -1.25
N ALA A 468 1.41 -45.17 -0.15
CA ALA A 468 1.81 -46.19 0.82
C ALA A 468 0.60 -46.90 1.44
N THR A 469 -0.47 -46.17 1.72
CA THR A 469 -1.75 -46.75 2.20
C THR A 469 -2.41 -47.65 1.15
N LEU A 470 -2.37 -47.27 -0.13
CA LEU A 470 -2.83 -48.11 -1.23
C LEU A 470 -2.11 -49.47 -1.24
N VAL A 471 -0.79 -49.48 -1.07
CA VAL A 471 0.00 -50.72 -1.00
C VAL A 471 -0.29 -51.47 0.30
N ASN A 472 -0.49 -50.78 1.43
CA ASN A 472 -0.88 -51.41 2.69
C ASN A 472 -2.20 -52.17 2.59
N LEU A 473 -3.19 -51.60 1.89
CA LEU A 473 -4.46 -52.27 1.59
C LEU A 473 -4.26 -53.53 0.73
N ALA A 474 -3.29 -53.52 -0.18
CA ALA A 474 -2.95 -54.68 -1.00
C ALA A 474 -2.33 -55.81 -0.16
N VAL A 475 -1.32 -55.46 0.65
CA VAL A 475 -0.64 -56.38 1.58
C VAL A 475 -1.63 -57.02 2.56
N ASN A 476 -2.60 -56.24 3.07
CA ASN A 476 -3.63 -56.73 3.99
C ASN A 476 -4.82 -57.45 3.30
N GLY A 477 -4.73 -57.69 1.98
CA GLY A 477 -5.68 -58.50 1.22
C GLY A 477 -7.04 -57.83 0.98
N TYR A 478 -7.11 -56.49 0.99
CA TYR A 478 -8.32 -55.75 0.62
C TYR A 478 -8.43 -55.52 -0.89
N LEU A 479 -7.27 -55.42 -1.57
CA LEU A 479 -7.19 -55.26 -3.01
C LEU A 479 -5.98 -56.02 -3.59
N ARG A 480 -5.98 -56.20 -4.90
CA ARG A 480 -4.85 -56.72 -5.68
C ARG A 480 -4.48 -55.73 -6.77
N ILE A 481 -3.19 -55.50 -6.98
CA ILE A 481 -2.66 -54.58 -8.00
C ILE A 481 -2.22 -55.40 -9.20
N GLU A 482 -2.72 -55.07 -10.38
CA GLU A 482 -2.30 -55.67 -11.65
C GLU A 482 -1.61 -54.62 -12.53
N GLU A 483 -0.40 -54.93 -12.99
CA GLU A 483 0.40 -54.13 -13.91
C GLU A 483 0.35 -54.74 -15.32
N ARG A 484 -0.09 -53.97 -16.32
CA ARG A 484 -0.09 -54.34 -17.74
C ARG A 484 0.74 -53.37 -18.55
N GLN A 485 1.57 -53.91 -19.44
CA GLN A 485 2.33 -53.10 -20.40
C GLN A 485 1.53 -52.99 -21.70
N ASN A 486 1.17 -51.76 -22.09
CA ASN A 486 0.53 -51.52 -23.38
C ASN A 486 1.61 -51.44 -24.47
N PRO A 487 1.53 -52.27 -25.53
CA PRO A 487 2.52 -52.28 -26.59
C PRO A 487 2.50 -50.96 -27.36
N LYS A 488 3.68 -50.42 -27.66
CA LYS A 488 3.82 -49.22 -28.50
C LYS A 488 3.32 -49.51 -29.91
N LEU A 489 2.45 -48.66 -30.45
CA LEU A 489 2.03 -48.70 -31.86
C LEU A 489 3.25 -48.40 -32.74
N LEU A 490 3.71 -49.41 -33.51
CA LEU A 490 4.89 -49.34 -34.41
C LEU A 490 6.18 -48.85 -33.73
N GLY A 491 6.30 -48.96 -32.40
CA GLY A 491 7.45 -48.46 -31.65
C GLY A 491 7.52 -46.93 -31.47
N LEU A 492 6.59 -46.17 -32.06
CA LEU A 492 6.66 -44.71 -32.18
C LEU A 492 5.66 -43.96 -31.29
N PHE A 493 4.47 -44.52 -31.02
CA PHE A 493 3.42 -43.84 -30.24
C PHE A 493 2.65 -44.81 -29.33
N GLY A 494 2.16 -44.33 -28.18
CA GLY A 494 1.17 -45.05 -27.36
C GLY A 494 1.67 -46.25 -26.56
N GLY A 495 2.86 -46.18 -25.94
CA GLY A 495 3.30 -47.15 -24.94
C GLY A 495 3.26 -46.58 -23.53
N GLY A 496 2.87 -47.41 -22.56
CA GLY A 496 2.82 -47.05 -21.15
C GLY A 496 2.47 -48.25 -20.27
N THR A 497 2.77 -48.14 -18.98
CA THR A 497 2.34 -49.11 -17.98
C THR A 497 0.99 -48.68 -17.43
N GLU A 498 0.00 -49.55 -17.57
CA GLU A 498 -1.33 -49.38 -17.00
C GLU A 498 -1.46 -50.22 -15.74
N TYR A 499 -2.09 -49.65 -14.72
CA TYR A 499 -2.34 -50.33 -13.45
C TYR A 499 -3.84 -50.44 -13.22
N SER A 500 -4.29 -51.61 -12.80
CA SER A 500 -5.68 -51.86 -12.40
C SER A 500 -5.76 -52.42 -10.99
N LEU A 501 -6.71 -51.89 -10.22
CA LEU A 501 -6.97 -52.26 -8.83
C LEU A 501 -8.17 -53.21 -8.78
N HIS A 502 -7.95 -54.42 -8.28
CA HIS A 502 -8.98 -55.45 -8.12
C HIS A 502 -9.44 -55.49 -6.67
N ARG A 503 -10.74 -55.34 -6.44
CA ARG A 503 -11.32 -55.42 -5.10
C ARG A 503 -11.39 -56.88 -4.63
N LEU A 504 -10.90 -57.17 -3.42
CA LEU A 504 -10.95 -58.52 -2.83
C LEU A 504 -11.97 -58.65 -1.70
N LYS A 505 -12.35 -57.54 -1.05
CA LYS A 505 -13.34 -57.48 0.04
C LYS A 505 -14.49 -56.53 -0.31
N PRO A 506 -15.72 -56.75 0.20
CA PRO A 506 -16.84 -55.85 -0.06
C PRO A 506 -16.57 -54.44 0.51
N VAL A 507 -17.13 -53.42 -0.13
CA VAL A 507 -17.12 -52.04 0.40
C VAL A 507 -18.22 -51.94 1.44
N THR A 508 -17.85 -51.82 2.72
CA THR A 508 -18.80 -51.55 3.81
C THR A 508 -18.46 -50.22 4.48
N THR A 509 -19.43 -49.64 5.20
CA THR A 509 -19.29 -48.35 5.90
C THR A 509 -18.24 -48.38 7.01
N SER A 510 -17.99 -49.55 7.60
CA SER A 510 -16.89 -49.81 8.53
C SER A 510 -16.37 -51.22 8.28
N ASN A 511 -15.37 -51.35 7.40
CA ASN A 511 -14.72 -52.64 7.21
C ASN A 511 -13.99 -53.04 8.50
N ASP A 512 -14.40 -54.16 9.11
CA ASP A 512 -13.72 -54.74 10.27
C ASP A 512 -12.22 -54.88 9.96
N GLY A 513 -11.38 -54.18 10.75
CA GLY A 513 -9.93 -54.23 10.66
C GLY A 513 -9.22 -53.09 9.90
N LEU A 514 -9.94 -52.17 9.23
CA LEU A 514 -9.32 -50.96 8.65
C LEU A 514 -9.45 -49.75 9.57
N THR A 515 -8.43 -48.90 9.58
CA THR A 515 -8.54 -47.56 10.19
C THR A 515 -9.34 -46.60 9.30
N ASP A 516 -9.82 -45.47 9.83
CA ASP A 516 -10.68 -44.53 9.07
C ASP A 516 -9.99 -44.00 7.80
N ASN A 517 -8.69 -43.70 7.86
CA ASN A 517 -7.91 -43.27 6.69
C ASN A 517 -7.79 -44.37 5.62
N GLU A 518 -7.53 -45.62 6.01
CA GLU A 518 -7.46 -46.76 5.10
C GLU A 518 -8.81 -47.04 4.45
N ASN A 519 -9.88 -46.99 5.24
CA ASN A 519 -11.23 -47.18 4.75
C ASN A 519 -11.61 -46.10 3.72
N ARG A 520 -11.23 -44.83 3.95
CA ARG A 520 -11.47 -43.74 2.99
C ARG A 520 -10.67 -43.86 1.70
N VAL A 521 -9.45 -44.38 1.75
CA VAL A 521 -8.70 -44.70 0.52
C VAL A 521 -9.42 -45.82 -0.23
N PHE A 522 -9.82 -46.87 0.47
CA PHE A 522 -10.50 -48.02 -0.14
C PHE A 522 -11.86 -47.65 -0.75
N THR A 523 -12.71 -46.93 -0.01
CA THR A 523 -14.00 -46.46 -0.51
C THR A 523 -13.81 -45.40 -1.58
N GLY A 524 -12.84 -44.50 -1.46
CA GLY A 524 -12.52 -43.51 -2.48
C GLY A 524 -12.12 -44.14 -3.82
N ILE A 525 -11.58 -45.37 -3.83
CA ILE A 525 -11.25 -46.13 -5.04
C ILE A 525 -12.46 -46.91 -5.58
N PHE A 526 -13.21 -47.61 -4.71
CA PHE A 526 -14.21 -48.60 -5.15
C PHE A 526 -15.67 -48.19 -4.96
N ASP A 527 -15.97 -47.13 -4.21
CA ASP A 527 -17.35 -46.68 -4.01
C ASP A 527 -17.95 -46.26 -5.36
N ARG A 528 -19.11 -46.85 -5.68
CA ARG A 528 -19.83 -46.63 -6.95
C ARG A 528 -19.04 -47.04 -8.21
N ARG A 529 -17.96 -47.82 -8.08
CA ARG A 529 -17.16 -48.33 -9.21
C ARG A 529 -17.21 -49.86 -9.30
N ALA A 530 -16.77 -50.37 -10.45
CA ALA A 530 -16.68 -51.80 -10.71
C ALA A 530 -15.66 -52.51 -9.79
N GLU A 531 -15.70 -53.84 -9.78
CA GLU A 531 -14.76 -54.66 -9.00
C GLU A 531 -13.29 -54.50 -9.46
N VAL A 532 -13.08 -54.15 -10.72
CA VAL A 532 -11.78 -53.82 -11.30
C VAL A 532 -11.79 -52.36 -11.73
N VAL A 533 -10.88 -51.56 -11.16
CA VAL A 533 -10.77 -50.11 -11.41
C VAL A 533 -9.40 -49.80 -12.01
N PRO A 534 -9.32 -49.43 -13.30
CA PRO A 534 -8.09 -48.88 -13.88
C PRO A 534 -7.72 -47.57 -13.19
N LEU A 535 -6.44 -47.37 -12.89
CA LEU A 535 -5.95 -46.15 -12.24
C LEU A 535 -6.27 -44.88 -13.06
N SER A 536 -6.34 -45.00 -14.38
CA SER A 536 -6.75 -43.94 -15.30
C SER A 536 -8.17 -43.39 -15.03
N VAL A 537 -9.08 -44.21 -14.50
CA VAL A 537 -10.44 -43.80 -14.12
C VAL A 537 -10.43 -42.88 -12.90
N LEU A 538 -9.43 -43.01 -12.03
CA LEU A 538 -9.29 -42.16 -10.84
C LEU A 538 -8.80 -40.75 -11.17
N LYS A 539 -8.32 -40.54 -12.40
CA LYS A 539 -7.86 -39.24 -12.90
C LYS A 539 -8.99 -38.22 -12.84
N ASP A 540 -8.73 -37.06 -12.26
CA ASP A 540 -9.68 -35.96 -12.14
C ASP A 540 -10.96 -36.30 -11.33
N GLU A 541 -11.02 -37.47 -10.69
CA GLU A 541 -12.10 -37.88 -9.78
C GLU A 541 -11.62 -38.01 -8.34
N PHE A 542 -10.52 -38.73 -8.12
CA PHE A 542 -10.06 -39.09 -6.77
C PHE A 542 -9.57 -37.88 -5.96
N TYR A 543 -9.18 -36.78 -6.61
CA TYR A 543 -8.71 -35.58 -5.93
C TYR A 543 -9.75 -35.02 -4.93
N LYS A 544 -11.05 -35.30 -5.15
CA LYS A 544 -12.16 -34.88 -4.27
C LYS A 544 -12.14 -35.61 -2.92
N GLU A 545 -11.58 -36.81 -2.89
CA GLU A 545 -11.46 -37.64 -1.67
C GLU A 545 -10.23 -37.26 -0.84
N LEU A 546 -9.21 -36.64 -1.45
CA LEU A 546 -7.95 -36.29 -0.77
C LEU A 546 -8.13 -35.44 0.50
N PRO A 547 -8.97 -34.38 0.54
CA PRO A 547 -9.19 -33.62 1.76
C PRO A 547 -9.77 -34.47 2.90
N LEU A 548 -10.64 -35.43 2.57
CA LEU A 548 -11.26 -36.33 3.55
C LEU A 548 -10.24 -37.35 4.07
N ILE A 549 -9.42 -37.93 3.18
CA ILE A 549 -8.35 -38.87 3.54
C ILE A 549 -7.31 -38.18 4.43
N ARG A 550 -6.82 -37.00 4.02
CA ARG A 550 -5.89 -36.19 4.83
C ARG A 550 -6.48 -35.85 6.19
N GLY A 551 -7.77 -35.49 6.21
CA GLY A 551 -8.50 -35.24 7.44
C GLY A 551 -8.49 -36.44 8.37
N ALA A 552 -8.81 -37.63 7.87
CA ALA A 552 -8.82 -38.86 8.65
C ALA A 552 -7.43 -39.25 9.19
N ILE A 553 -6.35 -39.01 8.43
CA ILE A 553 -4.98 -39.22 8.92
C ILE A 553 -4.70 -38.30 10.13
N PHE A 554 -5.00 -37.00 10.01
CA PHE A 554 -4.80 -36.07 11.11
C PHE A 554 -5.72 -36.35 12.31
N ASP A 555 -6.98 -36.70 12.06
CA ASP A 555 -7.95 -37.04 13.10
C ASP A 555 -7.52 -38.31 13.84
N GLY A 556 -6.97 -39.30 13.13
CA GLY A 556 -6.35 -40.50 13.71
C GLY A 556 -5.17 -40.17 14.63
N LEU A 557 -4.25 -39.32 14.17
CA LEU A 557 -3.11 -38.85 14.96
C LEU A 557 -3.52 -38.04 16.20
N VAL A 558 -4.57 -37.22 16.11
CA VAL A 558 -5.13 -36.47 17.24
C VAL A 558 -5.85 -37.40 18.22
N THR A 559 -6.64 -38.36 17.73
CA THR A 559 -7.37 -39.34 18.55
C THR A 559 -6.42 -40.23 19.34
N LYS A 560 -5.28 -40.59 18.75
CA LYS A 560 -4.17 -41.30 19.42
C LYS A 560 -3.37 -40.41 20.40
N GLY A 561 -3.74 -39.13 20.50
CA GLY A 561 -3.15 -38.18 21.43
C GLY A 561 -1.78 -37.65 21.01
N PHE A 562 -1.33 -37.85 19.75
CA PHE A 562 -0.01 -37.41 19.28
C PHE A 562 0.04 -35.90 18.96
N TYR A 563 -1.11 -35.30 18.66
CA TYR A 563 -1.26 -33.85 18.50
C TYR A 563 -2.40 -33.34 19.37
N ARG A 564 -2.23 -32.12 19.90
CA ARG A 564 -3.29 -31.44 20.65
C ARG A 564 -4.36 -30.86 19.73
N ASN A 565 -3.94 -30.34 18.59
CA ASN A 565 -4.79 -29.78 17.55
C ASN A 565 -4.27 -30.28 16.21
N ARG A 566 -5.15 -30.41 15.22
CA ARG A 566 -4.72 -30.85 13.89
C ARG A 566 -3.67 -29.88 13.28
N PRO A 567 -2.51 -30.39 12.82
CA PRO A 567 -1.44 -29.59 12.23
C PRO A 567 -1.87 -28.70 11.06
N ASP A 568 -2.69 -29.24 10.15
CA ASP A 568 -3.23 -28.54 8.99
C ASP A 568 -4.06 -27.32 9.38
N ASN A 569 -4.95 -27.46 10.36
CA ASN A 569 -5.78 -26.37 10.87
C ASN A 569 -4.93 -25.30 11.58
N VAL A 570 -3.92 -25.71 12.36
CA VAL A 570 -3.00 -24.75 12.99
C VAL A 570 -2.28 -23.95 11.91
N ARG A 571 -1.67 -24.60 10.92
CA ARG A 571 -0.98 -23.92 9.81
C ARG A 571 -1.93 -22.99 9.05
N ASN A 572 -3.12 -23.46 8.68
CA ASN A 572 -4.09 -22.67 7.92
C ASN A 572 -4.61 -21.47 8.72
N ASN A 573 -4.82 -21.60 10.02
CA ASN A 573 -5.24 -20.48 10.87
C ASN A 573 -4.14 -19.41 10.95
N TRP A 574 -2.87 -19.80 11.05
CA TRP A 574 -1.75 -18.87 11.05
C TRP A 574 -1.51 -18.23 9.69
N MET A 575 -1.67 -18.97 8.59
CA MET A 575 -1.65 -18.42 7.24
C MET A 575 -2.79 -17.41 7.03
N GLY A 576 -4.00 -17.74 7.48
CA GLY A 576 -5.15 -16.84 7.46
C GLY A 576 -4.92 -15.58 8.29
N ALA A 577 -4.32 -15.71 9.47
CA ALA A 577 -3.91 -14.57 10.29
C ALA A 577 -2.84 -13.72 9.60
N ALA A 578 -1.87 -14.33 8.92
CA ALA A 578 -0.83 -13.63 8.17
C ALA A 578 -1.43 -12.74 7.07
N VAL A 579 -2.35 -13.29 6.28
CA VAL A 579 -3.05 -12.55 5.23
C VAL A 579 -3.95 -11.46 5.83
N GLY A 580 -4.75 -11.81 6.85
CA GLY A 580 -5.69 -10.88 7.48
C GLY A 580 -5.00 -9.70 8.17
N ILE A 581 -3.97 -9.96 8.98
CA ILE A 581 -3.20 -8.91 9.67
C ILE A 581 -2.39 -8.10 8.67
N GLY A 582 -1.76 -8.75 7.68
CA GLY A 582 -1.02 -8.05 6.62
C GLY A 582 -1.90 -7.08 5.83
N MET A 583 -3.09 -7.52 5.42
CA MET A 583 -4.08 -6.65 4.76
C MET A 583 -4.61 -5.56 5.68
N LEU A 584 -4.94 -5.87 6.93
CA LEU A 584 -5.46 -4.89 7.88
C LEU A 584 -4.44 -3.78 8.16
N VAL A 585 -3.17 -4.13 8.37
CA VAL A 585 -2.09 -3.17 8.60
C VAL A 585 -1.76 -2.39 7.32
N GLY A 586 -1.67 -3.07 6.17
CA GLY A 586 -1.35 -2.43 4.90
C GLY A 586 -2.48 -1.54 4.38
N ILE A 587 -3.65 -2.12 4.11
CA ILE A 587 -4.82 -1.42 3.56
C ILE A 587 -5.40 -0.46 4.59
N GLY A 588 -5.68 -0.95 5.80
CA GLY A 588 -6.18 -0.09 6.89
C GLY A 588 -5.20 1.03 7.23
N GLY A 589 -3.90 0.75 7.15
CA GLY A 589 -2.85 1.73 7.34
C GLY A 589 -2.79 2.80 6.24
N ILE A 590 -3.14 2.52 4.98
CA ILE A 590 -3.29 3.54 3.94
C ILE A 590 -4.37 4.56 4.30
N TYR A 591 -5.47 4.10 4.90
CA TYR A 591 -6.51 5.01 5.39
C TYR A 591 -6.07 5.74 6.65
N LEU A 592 -5.42 5.04 7.59
CA LEU A 592 -4.90 5.63 8.82
C LEU A 592 -3.78 6.66 8.57
N SER A 593 -3.02 6.51 7.48
CA SER A 593 -1.97 7.46 7.10
C SER A 593 -2.57 8.84 6.83
N LYS A 594 -3.79 8.91 6.28
CA LYS A 594 -4.51 10.18 6.06
C LYS A 594 -4.91 10.88 7.37
N LEU A 595 -5.19 10.11 8.42
CA LEU A 595 -5.54 10.63 9.74
C LEU A 595 -4.30 11.04 10.55
N THR A 596 -3.21 10.30 10.39
CA THR A 596 -1.95 10.51 11.13
C THR A 596 -0.97 11.45 10.43
N LEU A 597 -1.35 11.98 9.26
CA LEU A 597 -0.51 12.81 8.37
C LEU A 597 0.79 12.12 7.91
N LEU A 598 0.89 10.81 8.10
CA LEU A 598 2.02 10.00 7.65
C LEU A 598 1.83 9.57 6.19
N THR A 599 2.94 9.29 5.52
CA THR A 599 2.90 8.56 4.26
C THR A 599 2.32 7.15 4.44
N PRO A 600 1.69 6.56 3.40
CA PRO A 600 1.17 5.19 3.46
C PRO A 600 2.26 4.12 3.42
N VAL A 601 3.48 4.46 2.96
CA VAL A 601 4.57 3.50 2.73
C VAL A 601 4.96 2.72 3.99
N PRO A 602 5.20 3.34 5.17
CA PRO A 602 5.47 2.62 6.41
C PRO A 602 4.43 1.57 6.77
N PHE A 603 3.15 1.85 6.53
CA PHE A 603 2.07 0.91 6.83
C PHE A 603 2.06 -0.29 5.88
N VAL A 604 2.28 -0.06 4.58
CA VAL A 604 2.38 -1.15 3.60
C VAL A 604 3.57 -2.05 3.92
N VAL A 605 4.74 -1.46 4.18
CA VAL A 605 5.94 -2.21 4.59
C VAL A 605 5.66 -2.99 5.87
N ALA A 606 5.07 -2.35 6.89
CA ALA A 606 4.72 -3.02 8.14
C ALA A 606 3.75 -4.21 7.92
N GLY A 607 2.75 -4.05 7.06
CA GLY A 607 1.79 -5.11 6.74
C GLY A 607 2.45 -6.30 6.04
N VAL A 608 3.28 -6.06 5.02
CA VAL A 608 4.00 -7.12 4.29
C VAL A 608 4.96 -7.87 5.22
N VAL A 609 5.79 -7.15 5.98
CA VAL A 609 6.76 -7.78 6.90
C VAL A 609 6.03 -8.57 8.00
N SER A 610 4.94 -8.03 8.56
CA SER A 610 4.12 -8.75 9.55
C SER A 610 3.51 -10.03 8.98
N GLY A 611 3.00 -9.98 7.74
CA GLY A 611 2.49 -11.15 7.03
C GLY A 611 3.57 -12.22 6.83
N LEU A 612 4.76 -11.82 6.35
CA LEU A 612 5.89 -12.75 6.17
C LEU A 612 6.33 -13.41 7.49
N ILE A 613 6.42 -12.64 8.58
CA ILE A 613 6.72 -13.17 9.91
C ILE A 613 5.70 -14.26 10.27
N LEU A 614 4.41 -13.97 10.16
CA LEU A 614 3.36 -14.93 10.51
C LEU A 614 3.34 -16.16 9.60
N LEU A 615 3.69 -16.02 8.31
CA LEU A 615 3.85 -17.15 7.39
C LEU A 615 5.02 -18.05 7.78
N CYS A 616 6.16 -17.48 8.20
CA CYS A 616 7.28 -18.26 8.74
C CYS A 616 6.85 -19.03 10.00
N PHE A 617 6.14 -18.36 10.92
CA PHE A 617 5.61 -19.01 12.12
C PHE A 617 4.57 -20.09 11.77
N ALA A 618 3.74 -19.92 10.74
CA ALA A 618 2.76 -20.92 10.33
C ALA A 618 3.37 -22.30 10.05
N GLN A 619 4.62 -22.35 9.57
CA GLN A 619 5.33 -23.61 9.27
C GLN A 619 5.83 -24.33 10.54
N ILE A 620 6.13 -23.59 11.61
CA ILE A 620 6.73 -24.13 12.85
C ILE A 620 5.76 -24.19 14.03
N MET A 621 4.53 -23.69 13.86
CA MET A 621 3.51 -23.65 14.90
C MET A 621 2.81 -24.99 15.19
N PRO A 622 2.62 -25.91 14.24
CA PRO A 622 2.11 -27.24 14.56
C PRO A 622 3.06 -27.97 15.53
N ALA A 623 2.53 -28.36 16.69
CA ALA A 623 3.31 -28.98 17.75
C ALA A 623 2.73 -30.31 18.20
N ARG A 624 3.64 -31.25 18.46
CA ARG A 624 3.34 -32.60 18.96
C ARG A 624 3.18 -32.57 20.48
N THR A 625 2.38 -33.50 21.00
CA THR A 625 2.30 -33.78 22.45
C THR A 625 3.53 -34.57 22.91
N GLU A 626 3.67 -34.80 24.22
CA GLU A 626 4.74 -35.68 24.73
C GLU A 626 4.63 -37.09 24.16
N SER A 627 3.44 -37.68 24.10
CA SER A 627 3.22 -39.00 23.49
C SER A 627 3.52 -38.97 21.98
N GLY A 628 3.16 -37.91 21.27
CA GLY A 628 3.49 -37.72 19.86
C GLY A 628 5.00 -37.62 19.60
N ALA A 629 5.73 -36.93 20.47
CA ALA A 629 7.19 -36.86 20.40
C ALA A 629 7.84 -38.24 20.64
N ARG A 630 7.33 -39.05 21.59
CA ARG A 630 7.81 -40.42 21.81
C ARG A 630 7.48 -41.35 20.63
N ALA A 631 6.29 -41.20 20.05
CA ALA A 631 5.91 -41.94 18.86
C ALA A 631 6.81 -41.56 17.66
N LEU A 632 7.13 -40.26 17.49
CA LEU A 632 8.07 -39.81 16.46
C LEU A 632 9.46 -40.41 16.65
N GLU A 633 9.97 -40.47 17.89
CA GLU A 633 11.27 -41.11 18.18
C GLU A 633 11.29 -42.58 17.76
N GLN A 634 10.18 -43.32 17.99
CA GLN A 634 10.05 -44.70 17.53
C GLN A 634 9.96 -44.81 16.01
N VAL A 635 9.18 -43.93 15.36
CA VAL A 635 9.07 -43.87 13.89
C VAL A 635 10.43 -43.62 13.25
N LEU A 636 11.20 -42.64 13.75
CA LEU A 636 12.53 -42.34 13.24
C LEU A 636 13.52 -43.49 13.50
N GLY A 637 13.39 -44.17 14.64
CA GLY A 637 14.19 -45.37 14.94
C GLY A 637 13.88 -46.53 13.99
N PHE A 638 12.62 -46.66 13.58
CA PHE A 638 12.17 -47.68 12.62
C PHE A 638 12.56 -47.31 11.18
N GLU A 639 12.47 -46.04 10.81
CA GLU A 639 13.00 -45.54 9.54
C GLU A 639 14.50 -45.85 9.41
N GLU A 640 15.28 -45.63 10.47
CA GLU A 640 16.71 -45.91 10.49
C GLU A 640 17.00 -47.41 10.33
N PHE A 641 16.17 -48.28 10.92
CA PHE A 641 16.24 -49.72 10.66
C PHE A 641 16.02 -50.02 9.17
N LEU A 642 14.91 -49.57 8.59
CA LEU A 642 14.57 -49.84 7.18
C LEU A 642 15.64 -49.30 6.21
N ARG A 643 16.23 -48.14 6.53
CA ARG A 643 17.30 -47.51 5.75
C ARG A 643 18.62 -48.27 5.81
N ARG A 644 18.96 -48.90 6.93
CA ARG A 644 20.27 -49.54 7.19
C ARG A 644 20.23 -51.07 7.33
N VAL A 645 19.11 -51.70 7.02
CA VAL A 645 18.90 -53.13 7.26
C VAL A 645 19.88 -54.03 6.47
N GLU A 646 20.50 -53.53 5.40
CA GLU A 646 21.58 -54.22 4.66
C GLU A 646 22.87 -54.44 5.47
N SER A 647 23.10 -53.67 6.54
CA SER A 647 24.32 -53.77 7.34
C SER A 647 24.42 -55.14 8.03
N GLU A 648 25.63 -55.70 8.10
CA GLU A 648 25.90 -57.04 8.68
C GLU A 648 25.29 -57.27 10.07
N ASN A 649 25.14 -56.22 10.87
CA ASN A 649 24.54 -56.29 12.21
C ASN A 649 23.01 -56.41 12.17
N LEU A 650 22.34 -55.76 11.21
CA LEU A 650 20.88 -55.71 11.11
C LEU A 650 20.31 -56.76 10.14
N LYS A 651 21.13 -57.20 9.17
CA LYS A 651 20.74 -58.22 8.18
C LYS A 651 20.33 -59.54 8.81
N ARG A 652 20.89 -59.89 9.98
CA ARG A 652 20.51 -61.08 10.76
C ARG A 652 19.05 -61.09 11.20
N VAL A 653 18.41 -59.92 11.31
CA VAL A 653 17.00 -59.79 11.73
C VAL A 653 16.04 -60.20 10.60
N ILE A 654 16.43 -60.00 9.34
CA ILE A 654 15.59 -60.30 8.18
C ILE A 654 15.86 -61.69 7.58
N ILE A 655 17.03 -62.29 7.88
CA ILE A 655 17.36 -63.65 7.45
C ILE A 655 16.40 -64.64 8.13
N GLY A 656 15.67 -65.42 7.33
CA GLY A 656 14.66 -66.38 7.81
C GLY A 656 13.25 -65.81 7.97
N HIS A 657 13.05 -64.52 7.70
CA HIS A 657 11.77 -63.82 7.82
C HIS A 657 11.38 -63.07 6.53
N PRO A 658 11.19 -63.78 5.39
CA PRO A 658 10.82 -63.14 4.13
C PRO A 658 9.48 -62.38 4.20
N GLU A 659 8.57 -62.77 5.10
CA GLU A 659 7.28 -62.12 5.33
C GLU A 659 7.38 -60.66 5.81
N LEU A 660 8.52 -60.26 6.38
CA LEU A 660 8.74 -58.87 6.81
C LEU A 660 8.84 -57.90 5.64
N PHE A 661 9.18 -58.40 4.45
CA PHE A 661 9.23 -57.58 3.24
C PHE A 661 7.84 -57.01 2.93
N ASP A 662 6.83 -57.88 2.81
CA ASP A 662 5.44 -57.46 2.56
C ASP A 662 4.91 -56.56 3.68
N LYS A 663 5.18 -56.92 4.94
CA LYS A 663 4.71 -56.19 6.12
C LYS A 663 5.25 -54.77 6.21
N TYR A 664 6.52 -54.54 5.85
CA TYR A 664 7.19 -53.24 6.04
C TYR A 664 7.41 -52.43 4.77
N LEU A 665 7.18 -53.00 3.58
CA LEU A 665 7.25 -52.28 2.32
C LEU A 665 6.36 -51.02 2.30
N PRO A 666 5.09 -51.03 2.77
CA PRO A 666 4.28 -49.81 2.85
C PRO A 666 4.91 -48.71 3.71
N TYR A 667 5.55 -49.06 4.83
CA TYR A 667 6.25 -48.10 5.70
C TYR A 667 7.51 -47.55 5.03
N ALA A 668 8.28 -48.41 4.36
CA ALA A 668 9.45 -47.99 3.61
C ALA A 668 9.08 -46.99 2.50
N MET A 669 7.94 -47.19 1.83
CA MET A 669 7.39 -46.25 0.85
C MET A 669 6.93 -44.93 1.48
N ALA A 670 6.26 -44.99 2.64
CA ALA A 670 5.85 -43.77 3.37
C ALA A 670 7.05 -42.91 3.78
N PHE A 671 8.17 -43.54 4.15
CA PHE A 671 9.40 -42.84 4.51
C PHE A 671 10.28 -42.46 3.30
N GLY A 672 10.07 -43.10 2.13
CA GLY A 672 10.89 -42.90 0.92
C GLY A 672 12.24 -43.62 0.97
N VAL A 673 12.29 -44.78 1.63
CA VAL A 673 13.49 -45.64 1.76
C VAL A 673 13.28 -47.04 1.15
N GLU A 674 12.27 -47.21 0.30
CA GLU A 674 11.84 -48.49 -0.25
C GLU A 674 12.90 -49.17 -1.13
N GLN A 675 13.76 -48.39 -1.80
CA GLN A 675 14.84 -48.94 -2.62
C GLN A 675 15.95 -49.56 -1.76
N GLN A 676 16.37 -48.86 -0.70
CA GLN A 676 17.37 -49.37 0.24
C GLN A 676 16.82 -50.58 1.00
N PHE A 677 15.56 -50.52 1.41
CA PHE A 677 14.89 -51.63 2.07
C PHE A 677 14.80 -52.87 1.16
N ALA A 678 14.39 -52.70 -0.10
CA ALA A 678 14.21 -53.81 -1.04
C ALA A 678 15.52 -54.50 -1.42
N ARG A 679 16.61 -53.74 -1.56
CA ARG A 679 17.93 -54.32 -1.83
C ARG A 679 18.38 -55.29 -0.74
N ALA A 680 18.04 -55.05 0.52
CA ALA A 680 18.39 -55.95 1.61
C ALA A 680 17.73 -57.33 1.53
N PHE A 681 16.58 -57.43 0.84
CA PHE A 681 15.85 -58.69 0.63
C PHE A 681 16.24 -59.39 -0.68
N GLN A 682 17.22 -58.88 -1.43
CA GLN A 682 17.73 -59.57 -2.62
C GLN A 682 18.26 -60.97 -2.27
N GLY A 683 17.70 -61.99 -2.90
CA GLY A 683 18.04 -63.40 -2.63
C GLY A 683 17.42 -63.99 -1.37
N ILE A 684 16.68 -63.20 -0.57
CA ILE A 684 15.91 -63.67 0.59
C ILE A 684 14.42 -63.81 0.22
N TYR A 685 13.86 -62.80 -0.45
CA TYR A 685 12.49 -62.80 -0.94
C TYR A 685 12.48 -63.22 -2.42
N THR A 686 12.12 -64.47 -2.69
CA THR A 686 12.24 -65.09 -4.04
C THR A 686 10.90 -65.37 -4.71
N GLU A 687 9.79 -65.32 -3.98
CA GLU A 687 8.45 -65.53 -4.51
C GLU A 687 7.72 -64.20 -4.70
N ALA A 688 6.95 -64.08 -5.78
CA ALA A 688 6.17 -62.87 -6.03
C ALA A 688 5.01 -62.74 -5.02
N PRO A 689 4.69 -61.52 -4.55
CA PRO A 689 3.61 -61.32 -3.61
C PRO A 689 2.24 -61.63 -4.25
N ARG A 690 1.36 -62.33 -3.51
CA ARG A 690 0.01 -62.70 -4.00
C ARG A 690 -0.89 -61.51 -4.33
N TRP A 691 -0.60 -60.35 -3.73
CA TRP A 691 -1.35 -59.11 -3.89
C TRP A 691 -0.91 -58.29 -5.13
N TYR A 692 0.12 -58.73 -5.86
CA TYR A 692 0.62 -58.06 -7.06
C TYR A 692 0.75 -59.02 -8.25
N VAL A 693 0.29 -58.57 -9.43
CA VAL A 693 0.41 -59.29 -10.69
C VAL A 693 1.07 -58.38 -11.71
N GLY A 694 2.11 -58.84 -12.40
CA GLY A 694 2.81 -58.03 -13.39
C GLY A 694 3.88 -58.79 -14.17
N PRO A 695 4.55 -58.13 -15.14
CA PRO A 695 5.59 -58.75 -15.96
C PRO A 695 6.76 -59.31 -15.13
N SER A 696 7.04 -58.69 -13.99
CA SER A 696 8.04 -59.09 -13.01
C SER A 696 7.69 -60.39 -12.27
N VAL A 697 6.48 -60.94 -12.40
CA VAL A 697 6.08 -62.19 -11.74
C VAL A 697 6.64 -63.43 -12.45
N MET A 698 6.89 -63.36 -13.76
CA MET A 698 7.42 -64.51 -14.53
C MET A 698 8.92 -64.78 -14.30
N SER A 699 9.67 -63.78 -13.82
CA SER A 699 11.08 -63.89 -13.41
C SER A 699 11.32 -62.97 -12.21
N PHE A 700 10.77 -63.37 -11.06
CA PHE A 700 10.70 -62.49 -9.89
C PHE A 700 12.07 -62.06 -9.39
N ASN A 701 12.25 -60.75 -9.26
CA ASN A 701 13.43 -60.10 -8.73
C ASN A 701 13.00 -58.90 -7.90
N VAL A 702 13.49 -58.85 -6.66
CA VAL A 702 13.11 -57.81 -5.67
C VAL A 702 13.47 -56.40 -6.15
N GLY A 703 14.57 -56.22 -6.88
CA GLY A 703 14.98 -54.93 -7.42
C GLY A 703 14.04 -54.42 -8.53
N HIS A 704 13.65 -55.30 -9.45
CA HIS A 704 12.66 -54.98 -10.49
C HIS A 704 11.28 -54.70 -9.88
N PHE A 705 10.86 -55.52 -8.91
CA PHE A 705 9.61 -55.33 -8.18
C PHE A 705 9.57 -53.99 -7.42
N SER A 706 10.63 -53.64 -6.70
CA SER A 706 10.77 -52.34 -6.02
C SER A 706 10.66 -51.17 -7.01
N SER A 707 11.26 -51.30 -8.18
CA SER A 707 11.15 -50.31 -9.26
C SER A 707 9.71 -50.17 -9.77
N SER A 708 9.00 -51.29 -9.96
CA SER A 708 7.56 -51.29 -10.29
C SER A 708 6.71 -50.63 -9.21
N MET A 709 7.01 -50.82 -7.93
CA MET A 709 6.29 -50.16 -6.82
C MET A 709 6.55 -48.65 -6.76
N SER A 710 7.79 -48.22 -7.02
CA SER A 710 8.12 -46.79 -7.15
C SER A 710 7.39 -46.15 -8.33
N HIS A 711 7.34 -46.85 -9.47
CA HIS A 711 6.59 -46.40 -10.65
C HIS A 711 5.07 -46.34 -10.36
N LEU A 712 4.50 -47.36 -9.72
CA LEU A 712 3.11 -47.36 -9.26
C LEU A 712 2.83 -46.15 -8.36
N SER A 713 3.67 -45.89 -7.35
CA SER A 713 3.49 -44.74 -6.45
C SER A 713 3.52 -43.41 -7.21
N SER A 714 4.42 -43.25 -8.18
CA SER A 714 4.49 -42.05 -9.03
C SER A 714 3.24 -41.88 -9.91
N VAL A 715 2.81 -42.95 -10.58
CA VAL A 715 1.61 -42.94 -11.46
C VAL A 715 0.34 -42.71 -10.63
N ALA A 716 0.19 -43.43 -9.53
CA ALA A 716 -0.91 -43.25 -8.60
C ALA A 716 -0.92 -41.83 -8.04
N SER A 717 0.24 -41.30 -7.65
CA SER A 717 0.34 -39.95 -7.11
C SER A 717 -0.13 -38.90 -8.12
N SER A 718 0.41 -38.94 -9.34
CA SER A 718 0.07 -37.99 -10.40
C SER A 718 -1.37 -38.12 -10.89
N THR A 719 -1.93 -39.33 -10.92
CA THR A 719 -3.29 -39.60 -11.41
C THR A 719 -4.33 -39.26 -10.35
N MET A 720 -4.13 -39.71 -9.11
CA MET A 720 -5.08 -39.51 -8.01
C MET A 720 -5.08 -38.07 -7.50
N SER A 721 -4.02 -37.30 -7.74
CA SER A 721 -3.94 -35.88 -7.40
C SER A 721 -4.34 -34.94 -8.54
N SER A 722 -4.60 -35.44 -9.75
CA SER A 722 -4.91 -34.56 -10.87
C SER A 722 -6.27 -33.91 -10.66
N SER A 723 -6.34 -32.60 -10.94
CA SER A 723 -7.58 -31.85 -10.97
C SER A 723 -7.72 -31.16 -12.33
N PRO A 724 -8.94 -30.95 -12.85
CA PRO A 724 -9.16 -30.22 -14.09
C PRO A 724 -8.50 -28.83 -14.04
N ARG A 725 -7.77 -28.45 -15.10
CA ARG A 725 -7.12 -27.14 -15.17
C ARG A 725 -8.18 -26.04 -15.30
N SER A 726 -8.30 -25.17 -14.29
CA SER A 726 -8.98 -23.88 -14.42
C SER A 726 -7.97 -22.81 -14.85
N SER A 727 -8.25 -22.16 -15.98
CA SER A 727 -7.47 -21.06 -16.50
C SER A 727 -7.87 -19.77 -15.79
N ASN A 728 -7.04 -19.24 -14.88
CA ASN A 728 -7.11 -17.84 -14.46
C ASN A 728 -5.70 -17.36 -14.07
N GLY A 729 -5.07 -16.61 -14.98
CA GLY A 729 -3.77 -16.00 -14.78
C GLY A 729 -3.85 -14.70 -13.99
N SER A 730 -2.93 -14.50 -13.04
CA SER A 730 -2.71 -13.23 -12.35
C SER A 730 -1.28 -12.77 -12.60
N GLY A 731 -1.12 -11.59 -13.22
CA GLY A 731 0.15 -10.91 -13.37
C GLY A 731 0.23 -9.74 -12.39
N PHE A 732 1.17 -9.80 -11.45
CA PHE A 732 1.64 -8.65 -10.67
C PHE A 732 3.05 -8.30 -11.16
N GLY A 733 3.28 -7.03 -11.46
CA GLY A 733 4.59 -6.45 -11.73
C GLY A 733 4.56 -4.98 -11.35
N GLY A 734 5.44 -4.58 -10.43
CA GLY A 734 5.49 -3.24 -9.85
C GLY A 734 6.63 -2.37 -10.36
N GLY A 735 6.75 -1.19 -9.73
CA GLY A 735 8.01 -0.46 -9.53
C GLY A 735 8.18 0.85 -10.30
N GLY A 736 8.58 1.90 -9.57
CA GLY A 736 9.30 3.06 -10.10
C GLY A 736 8.72 4.42 -9.71
N GLY A 737 9.40 5.14 -8.82
CA GLY A 737 9.03 6.50 -8.39
C GLY A 737 9.94 7.60 -8.92
N SER A 738 9.59 8.85 -8.63
CA SER A 738 10.47 10.00 -8.32
C SER A 738 9.53 11.10 -7.81
N GLY A 739 9.74 11.70 -6.64
CA GLY A 739 10.62 12.85 -6.45
C GLY A 739 9.75 14.01 -5.94
N GLY A 740 10.03 14.56 -4.76
CA GLY A 740 9.23 15.65 -4.19
C GLY A 740 9.95 16.31 -3.03
N GLY A 741 10.50 17.50 -3.29
CA GLY A 741 11.24 18.32 -2.34
C GLY A 741 10.34 18.93 -1.27
N GLY A 742 10.92 19.19 -0.10
CA GLY A 742 10.26 19.87 1.01
C GLY A 742 10.24 21.39 0.85
N GLY A 743 9.22 22.03 1.43
CA GLY A 743 8.97 23.48 1.46
C GLY A 743 8.66 23.93 2.89
N GLY A 744 8.76 25.23 3.12
CA GLY A 744 8.90 25.88 4.43
C GLY A 744 7.64 26.61 4.82
N GLY A 745 7.66 27.31 5.95
CA GLY A 745 6.46 27.93 6.49
C GLY A 745 6.62 29.41 6.66
N GLY A 746 5.51 30.12 6.54
CA GLY A 746 5.36 31.55 6.76
C GLY A 746 4.41 31.88 7.91
N GLY A 747 3.80 33.06 7.88
CA GLY A 747 3.18 33.66 9.06
C GLY A 747 1.94 34.52 8.81
N GLY A 748 1.28 34.87 9.90
CA GLY A 748 -0.01 35.59 9.98
C GLY A 748 0.02 36.69 11.04
N ALA A 749 -0.90 37.66 11.09
CA ALA A 749 -1.05 38.57 12.24
C ALA A 749 -2.41 38.38 12.93
N PHE A 750 -2.53 38.63 14.25
CA PHE A 750 -3.78 38.44 15.01
C PHE A 750 -4.21 39.63 15.85
#